data_AF-A0A2T6BTV5-F1
#
_entry.id   AF-A0A2T6BTV5-F1
#
_cell.length_a   1.000
_cell.length_b   1.000
_cell.length_c   1.000
_cell.angle_alpha   90.00
_cell.angle_beta   90.00
_cell.angle_gamma   90.00
#
_symmetry.space_group_name_H-M   'P 1'
#
loop_
_entity.id
_entity.type
_entity.pdbx_description
1 polymer ?
#
loop_
_entity_poly.entity_id
_entity_poly.type
_entity_poly.pdbx_seq_one_letter_code
_entity_poly.pdbx_strand_id
1 'polypeptide(L)'
;MKTRLLFLTIFFLTTFFCYAQPANDDCANAEIINVTTATTTLVTFNNGTATESLQSSCENASNTYFDVWYEFTMPVNGNIQITGVNFADGFALYDTCGGTEIACFYDGGFIYSLSVGTYKLRASSLDIQAGADSFSIQAFETPTNDECTTPIVITDDITTQRSFSYDNRGATESLDASCDNASSTYLDIWYEFTMPVNGNVHITGVNIFDRFTLYDSCGGTEIICDVDDSFAYNLSTGTYLLRVSKQSIYASVDNFNIQAFATVANDECATAEVITDDISTERIITYESRGATESLDASCDTATNTHLDVWYEFTMPVNGNLRISGVNIFDRFTLYDSCGGTEISCFSSEGFVYNLTTGTYILRAYKQDIYASADSFRIQAFATVANDECATAEVITDDITTERTINFDNRNATESLDASCDTASNTYLDVWYEFTMPVNGNLQITGTGSLDRFTLYDSCGGSEIHCGAANFFAYNLSTGTYYLRAYSQSIYASADSFRIQAFASAANDECAAAELITDDISTQRIINYDNRSATESLDASCDSASNTYLDLWYEFTMPFAGNVEITGVGSLDRFTFYDSCGGTEINCFSNNGFAFGLSAGNYILRVSSQSIYASADSFRIQAFQALPNDDCANAEMISVAGVGACSSQNITVDTRRASETFAPDIGNCFSTSQTWLDAWYSFEAPITGNITLNSSSFNNTFAVYESCGGTEVACFGQNGVIPVVFGNTYYIQVARTTISAGELTFCLEGAPDVALGTAGVCEAIPTVDISTAQGNTNEWVPILDAAGDIVAAINANGNDLGTVTTTLFIENTDTRDFSGQPYLRREVSISTSNVPSSAVNVRLYLLGDEVDDLILADSNLTAISGLELMKVNGNTCTTGYTSGGDYIIASGSSYLNNYYLQFSTNSFSVFYPTSTNLDTTLSIPSVATNELGITIAPTVTDGIIQIHTENTLTDVTVNIFDITGRAIYQADFETLNQVPQSIHLRGYQSGMYFMKISHQQKQITKRIILK
;
A
#
# COMPACT_ATOMS: atom_id res chain seq x y z
N MET A 1 -84.85 21.80 -60.31
CA MET A 1 -84.78 23.22 -60.68
C MET A 1 -83.30 23.60 -60.65
N LYS A 2 -82.60 24.00 -61.71
CA LYS A 2 -82.83 24.02 -63.17
C LYS A 2 -81.46 24.38 -63.80
N THR A 3 -81.01 23.68 -64.86
CA THR A 3 -80.20 24.15 -66.05
C THR A 3 -78.94 25.04 -65.80
N ARG A 4 -77.77 24.92 -66.47
CA ARG A 4 -77.49 24.86 -67.92
C ARG A 4 -75.94 24.90 -68.17
N LEU A 5 -75.49 24.35 -69.30
CA LEU A 5 -74.35 24.74 -70.18
C LEU A 5 -72.86 24.71 -69.70
N LEU A 6 -72.08 23.91 -70.46
CA LEU A 6 -70.72 24.09 -71.03
C LEU A 6 -69.49 24.31 -70.13
N PHE A 7 -68.43 23.52 -70.42
CA PHE A 7 -67.05 23.56 -69.92
C PHE A 7 -66.81 23.20 -68.44
N LEU A 8 -66.21 22.03 -68.17
CA LEU A 8 -64.81 21.86 -67.75
C LEU A 8 -64.58 20.40 -67.28
N THR A 9 -63.50 19.77 -67.79
CA THR A 9 -62.59 18.81 -67.13
C THR A 9 -63.12 17.75 -66.13
N ILE A 10 -62.58 16.52 -66.31
CA ILE A 10 -62.65 15.30 -65.49
C ILE A 10 -63.54 14.23 -66.12
N PHE A 11 -63.01 13.49 -67.10
CA PHE A 11 -63.45 12.13 -67.40
C PHE A 11 -62.31 11.41 -68.14
N PHE A 12 -61.33 10.92 -67.38
CA PHE A 12 -60.24 10.07 -67.85
C PHE A 12 -59.95 9.01 -66.78
N LEU A 13 -59.94 7.74 -67.23
CA LEU A 13 -59.62 6.48 -66.53
C LEU A 13 -60.49 6.06 -65.32
N THR A 14 -61.55 5.31 -65.61
CA THR A 14 -61.96 4.18 -64.78
C THR A 14 -61.63 2.90 -65.56
N THR A 15 -60.44 2.35 -65.36
CA THR A 15 -60.17 0.94 -65.65
C THR A 15 -61.01 0.11 -64.70
N PHE A 16 -62.04 -0.57 -65.22
CA PHE A 16 -62.60 -1.74 -64.54
C PHE A 16 -61.46 -2.75 -64.38
N PHE A 17 -60.83 -2.79 -63.20
CA PHE A 17 -60.09 -3.98 -62.79
C PHE A 17 -61.15 -5.05 -62.51
N CYS A 18 -61.47 -5.89 -63.50
CA CYS A 18 -61.81 -7.27 -63.17
C CYS A 18 -60.54 -7.82 -62.54
N TYR A 19 -60.51 -7.99 -61.22
CA TYR A 19 -59.49 -8.83 -60.61
C TYR A 19 -59.71 -10.25 -61.16
N ALA A 20 -58.76 -10.73 -61.95
CA ALA A 20 -58.77 -12.11 -62.39
C ALA A 20 -58.55 -12.99 -61.16
N GLN A 21 -59.27 -14.10 -61.08
CA GLN A 21 -58.98 -15.14 -60.08
C GLN A 21 -57.53 -15.60 -60.22
N PRO A 22 -56.89 -16.05 -59.13
CA PRO A 22 -55.56 -16.63 -59.20
C PRO A 22 -55.51 -17.80 -60.19
N ALA A 23 -54.35 -18.06 -60.79
CA ALA A 23 -54.24 -19.08 -61.84
C ALA A 23 -54.56 -20.50 -61.34
N ASN A 24 -54.37 -20.73 -60.04
CA ASN A 24 -54.61 -21.98 -59.33
C ASN A 24 -55.89 -21.94 -58.47
N ASP A 25 -56.89 -21.16 -58.88
CA ASP A 25 -58.20 -21.04 -58.21
C ASP A 25 -59.04 -22.33 -58.26
N ASP A 26 -58.71 -23.26 -59.14
CA ASP A 26 -59.33 -24.58 -59.20
C ASP A 26 -58.26 -25.69 -59.21
N CYS A 27 -58.67 -26.89 -58.81
CA CYS A 27 -57.75 -28.03 -58.75
C CYS A 27 -57.15 -28.38 -60.13
N ALA A 28 -57.91 -28.18 -61.21
CA ALA A 28 -57.48 -28.51 -62.56
C ALA A 28 -56.22 -27.72 -62.98
N ASN A 29 -56.05 -26.51 -62.44
CA ASN A 29 -54.92 -25.63 -62.70
C ASN A 29 -53.98 -25.47 -61.47
N ALA A 30 -53.95 -26.46 -60.58
CA ALA A 30 -53.11 -26.43 -59.38
C ALA A 30 -51.63 -26.11 -59.70
N GLU A 31 -51.04 -25.21 -58.91
CA GLU A 31 -49.65 -24.80 -59.05
C GLU A 31 -48.69 -25.90 -58.57
N ILE A 32 -47.66 -26.23 -59.33
CA ILE A 32 -46.71 -27.28 -58.94
C ILE A 32 -45.73 -26.72 -57.90
N ILE A 33 -45.68 -27.35 -56.72
CA ILE A 33 -44.70 -27.07 -55.66
C ILE A 33 -43.74 -28.25 -55.49
N ASN A 34 -42.51 -27.96 -55.09
CA ASN A 34 -41.48 -28.98 -54.87
C ASN A 34 -41.43 -29.37 -53.38
N VAL A 35 -41.80 -30.60 -53.05
CA VAL A 35 -41.66 -31.15 -51.70
C VAL A 35 -40.41 -32.02 -51.64
N THR A 36 -39.56 -31.78 -50.64
CA THR A 36 -38.29 -32.52 -50.47
C THR A 36 -38.18 -33.12 -49.09
N THR A 37 -37.29 -34.09 -48.92
CA THR A 37 -36.96 -34.67 -47.61
C THR A 37 -35.88 -33.90 -46.85
N ALA A 38 -34.99 -33.20 -47.57
CA ALA A 38 -33.80 -32.57 -46.98
C ALA A 38 -34.09 -31.20 -46.36
N THR A 39 -34.99 -30.42 -46.95
CA THR A 39 -35.28 -29.05 -46.52
C THR A 39 -36.75 -28.73 -46.63
N THR A 40 -37.23 -27.87 -45.74
CA THR A 40 -38.58 -27.32 -45.79
C THR A 40 -38.74 -26.36 -46.99
N THR A 41 -39.84 -26.51 -47.73
CA THR A 41 -40.20 -25.63 -48.84
C THR A 41 -41.20 -24.58 -48.36
N LEU A 42 -40.85 -23.30 -48.46
CA LEU A 42 -41.78 -22.20 -48.21
C LEU A 42 -42.63 -21.92 -49.46
N VAL A 43 -43.95 -21.98 -49.32
CA VAL A 43 -44.93 -21.67 -50.34
C VAL A 43 -45.69 -20.41 -49.91
N THR A 44 -45.70 -19.40 -50.77
CA THR A 44 -46.46 -18.16 -50.55
C THR A 44 -47.66 -18.13 -51.49
N PHE A 45 -48.81 -17.72 -51.00
CA PHE A 45 -50.04 -17.70 -51.79
C PHE A 45 -50.88 -16.46 -51.50
N ASN A 46 -51.83 -16.17 -52.40
CA ASN A 46 -52.83 -15.14 -52.15
C ASN A 46 -54.19 -15.58 -52.69
N ASN A 47 -55.12 -15.89 -51.78
CA ASN A 47 -56.47 -16.33 -52.10
C ASN A 47 -57.52 -15.20 -51.95
N GLY A 48 -57.12 -13.95 -51.73
CA GLY A 48 -58.06 -12.84 -51.49
C GLY A 48 -58.99 -12.52 -52.67
N THR A 49 -58.67 -12.99 -53.88
CA THR A 49 -59.53 -12.89 -55.07
C THR A 49 -59.93 -14.26 -55.63
N ALA A 50 -59.70 -15.33 -54.87
CA ALA A 50 -60.10 -16.68 -55.23
C ALA A 50 -61.60 -16.91 -55.04
N THR A 51 -62.10 -18.04 -55.52
CA THR A 51 -63.45 -18.54 -55.20
C THR A 51 -63.39 -19.85 -54.42
N GLU A 52 -64.48 -20.17 -53.75
CA GLU A 52 -64.63 -21.49 -53.14
C GLU A 52 -64.89 -22.52 -54.24
N SER A 53 -63.94 -23.42 -54.46
CA SER A 53 -64.05 -24.45 -55.49
C SER A 53 -64.56 -25.78 -54.94
N LEU A 54 -64.26 -26.10 -53.67
CA LEU A 54 -64.69 -27.31 -52.99
C LEU A 54 -64.79 -27.06 -51.49
N GLN A 55 -65.77 -27.70 -50.82
CA GLN A 55 -65.84 -27.70 -49.37
C GLN A 55 -65.20 -28.98 -48.79
N SER A 56 -64.24 -28.83 -47.88
CA SER A 56 -63.49 -29.91 -47.23
C SER A 56 -64.11 -30.37 -45.89
N SER A 57 -63.75 -31.55 -45.38
CA SER A 57 -64.44 -32.15 -44.22
C SER A 57 -64.29 -31.39 -42.90
N CYS A 58 -63.22 -30.61 -42.75
CA CYS A 58 -62.97 -29.79 -41.57
C CYS A 58 -63.65 -28.40 -41.62
N GLU A 59 -64.31 -28.05 -42.74
CA GLU A 59 -64.90 -26.73 -42.97
C GLU A 59 -66.39 -26.67 -42.60
N ASN A 60 -66.86 -25.49 -42.17
CA ASN A 60 -68.27 -25.29 -41.83
C ASN A 60 -69.07 -24.82 -43.04
N ALA A 61 -70.10 -25.58 -43.42
CA ALA A 61 -70.95 -25.30 -44.60
C ALA A 61 -71.72 -23.96 -44.56
N SER A 62 -71.72 -23.27 -43.41
CA SER A 62 -72.36 -21.94 -43.27
C SER A 62 -71.43 -20.79 -43.64
N ASN A 63 -70.15 -21.05 -43.88
CA ASN A 63 -69.14 -20.06 -44.24
C ASN A 63 -68.67 -20.28 -45.68
N THR A 64 -68.08 -19.23 -46.28
CA THR A 64 -67.44 -19.31 -47.60
C THR A 64 -65.94 -19.39 -47.43
N TYR A 65 -65.27 -20.30 -48.14
CA TYR A 65 -63.83 -20.50 -48.04
C TYR A 65 -63.15 -20.28 -49.39
N PHE A 66 -62.38 -19.21 -49.53
CA PHE A 66 -61.61 -18.96 -50.74
C PHE A 66 -60.37 -19.86 -50.77
N ASP A 67 -60.14 -20.56 -51.88
CA ASP A 67 -59.12 -21.58 -51.95
C ASP A 67 -58.19 -21.45 -53.16
N VAL A 68 -56.97 -21.96 -52.99
CA VAL A 68 -55.99 -22.12 -54.05
C VAL A 68 -55.40 -23.52 -53.99
N TRP A 69 -55.02 -24.04 -55.15
CA TRP A 69 -54.61 -25.43 -55.30
C TRP A 69 -53.14 -25.57 -55.67
N TYR A 70 -52.52 -26.60 -55.10
CA TYR A 70 -51.15 -26.99 -55.34
C TYR A 70 -51.07 -28.47 -55.74
N GLU A 71 -50.12 -28.81 -56.60
CA GLU A 71 -49.75 -30.18 -56.95
C GLU A 71 -48.32 -30.44 -56.49
N PHE A 72 -48.09 -31.56 -55.83
CA PHE A 72 -46.73 -32.02 -55.53
C PHE A 72 -46.60 -33.52 -55.74
N THR A 73 -45.37 -33.96 -55.97
CA THR A 73 -45.01 -35.38 -55.98
C THR A 73 -44.35 -35.73 -54.67
N MET A 74 -44.93 -36.65 -53.91
CA MET A 74 -44.37 -37.19 -52.69
C MET A 74 -43.07 -37.95 -53.01
N PRO A 75 -41.90 -37.53 -52.49
CA PRO A 75 -40.60 -38.08 -52.91
C PRO A 75 -40.26 -39.45 -52.30
N VAL A 76 -40.89 -39.80 -51.17
CA VAL A 76 -40.66 -41.03 -50.39
C VAL A 76 -41.98 -41.54 -49.81
N ASN A 77 -42.06 -42.80 -49.41
CA ASN A 77 -43.20 -43.23 -48.58
C ASN A 77 -43.02 -42.66 -47.17
N GLY A 78 -44.05 -42.03 -46.62
CA GLY A 78 -44.03 -41.51 -45.26
C GLY A 78 -44.93 -40.31 -45.05
N ASN A 79 -44.51 -39.40 -44.17
CA ASN A 79 -45.35 -38.31 -43.70
C ASN A 79 -45.04 -37.00 -44.42
N ILE A 80 -46.02 -36.13 -44.50
CA ILE A 80 -45.82 -34.70 -44.80
C ILE A 80 -46.10 -33.87 -43.57
N GLN A 81 -45.24 -32.89 -43.31
CA GLN A 81 -45.48 -31.87 -42.30
C GLN A 81 -45.76 -30.53 -42.97
N ILE A 82 -46.83 -29.87 -42.54
CA ILE A 82 -47.14 -28.48 -42.89
C ILE A 82 -46.94 -27.62 -41.64
N THR A 83 -46.15 -26.56 -41.74
CA THR A 83 -45.83 -25.62 -40.64
C THR A 83 -45.86 -24.17 -41.10
N GLY A 84 -45.70 -23.23 -40.17
CA GLY A 84 -45.67 -21.79 -40.50
C GLY A 84 -47.01 -21.27 -41.04
N VAL A 85 -48.11 -21.90 -40.63
CA VAL A 85 -49.48 -21.65 -41.06
C VAL A 85 -50.14 -20.58 -40.19
N ASN A 86 -50.96 -19.73 -40.81
CA ASN A 86 -51.86 -18.83 -40.09
C ASN A 86 -53.09 -19.60 -39.58
N PHE A 87 -53.54 -19.32 -38.36
CA PHE A 87 -54.69 -20.00 -37.72
C PHE A 87 -56.00 -19.92 -38.52
N ALA A 88 -56.10 -18.97 -39.47
CA ALA A 88 -57.26 -18.80 -40.34
C ALA A 88 -57.23 -19.68 -41.61
N ASP A 89 -56.10 -20.35 -41.87
CA ASP A 89 -55.89 -21.16 -43.07
C ASP A 89 -56.11 -22.65 -42.77
N GLY A 90 -56.91 -23.29 -43.62
CA GLY A 90 -57.15 -24.72 -43.65
C GLY A 90 -56.37 -25.38 -44.80
N PHE A 91 -55.94 -26.60 -44.57
CA PHE A 91 -55.27 -27.44 -45.55
C PHE A 91 -56.02 -28.73 -45.75
N ALA A 92 -56.35 -29.06 -47.00
CA ALA A 92 -56.95 -30.33 -47.37
C ALA A 92 -56.14 -31.01 -48.48
N LEU A 93 -55.79 -32.28 -48.27
CA LEU A 93 -55.03 -33.07 -49.24
C LEU A 93 -55.95 -34.08 -49.93
N TYR A 94 -55.81 -34.22 -51.24
CA TYR A 94 -56.54 -35.16 -52.08
C TYR A 94 -55.58 -36.03 -52.90
N ASP A 95 -56.00 -37.26 -53.20
CA ASP A 95 -55.24 -38.16 -54.08
C ASP A 95 -55.14 -37.61 -55.52
N THR A 96 -56.21 -37.00 -56.02
CA THR A 96 -56.35 -36.44 -57.36
C THR A 96 -57.43 -35.34 -57.35
N CYS A 97 -57.57 -34.56 -58.42
CA CYS A 97 -58.62 -33.56 -58.50
C CYS A 97 -60.03 -34.17 -58.52
N GLY A 98 -60.84 -33.79 -57.54
CA GLY A 98 -62.19 -34.35 -57.33
C GLY A 98 -62.18 -35.78 -56.79
N GLY A 99 -61.02 -36.27 -56.33
CA GLY A 99 -60.86 -37.58 -55.71
C GLY A 99 -61.13 -37.57 -54.21
N THR A 100 -60.56 -38.54 -53.50
CA THR A 100 -60.84 -38.73 -52.07
C THR A 100 -59.99 -37.77 -51.24
N GLU A 101 -60.63 -37.11 -50.26
CA GLU A 101 -59.91 -36.32 -49.26
C GLU A 101 -59.14 -37.27 -48.31
N ILE A 102 -57.84 -37.05 -48.20
CA ILE A 102 -56.93 -37.83 -47.36
C ILE A 102 -56.86 -37.22 -45.96
N ALA A 103 -56.76 -35.90 -45.87
CA ALA A 103 -56.70 -35.17 -44.62
C ALA A 103 -57.28 -33.77 -44.82
N CYS A 104 -57.88 -33.22 -43.76
CA CYS A 104 -58.29 -31.82 -43.66
C CYS A 104 -58.03 -31.35 -42.24
N PHE A 105 -57.30 -30.26 -42.08
CA PHE A 105 -57.03 -29.66 -40.79
C PHE A 105 -56.83 -28.16 -40.88
N TYR A 106 -56.98 -27.50 -39.75
CA TYR A 106 -56.53 -26.13 -39.53
C TYR A 106 -55.23 -26.17 -38.71
N ASP A 107 -54.47 -25.08 -38.76
CA ASP A 107 -53.13 -24.97 -38.19
C ASP A 107 -52.09 -25.87 -38.89
N GLY A 108 -50.83 -25.81 -38.46
CA GLY A 108 -49.81 -26.73 -38.95
C GLY A 108 -50.04 -28.15 -38.41
N GLY A 109 -49.62 -29.17 -39.15
CA GLY A 109 -49.84 -30.57 -38.78
C GLY A 109 -49.16 -31.57 -39.70
N PHE A 110 -49.34 -32.85 -39.38
CA PHE A 110 -48.85 -33.96 -40.18
C PHE A 110 -49.98 -34.64 -40.97
N ILE A 111 -49.62 -35.13 -42.16
CA ILE A 111 -50.42 -36.06 -42.94
C ILE A 111 -49.61 -37.34 -43.05
N TYR A 112 -50.16 -38.43 -42.53
CA TYR A 112 -49.43 -39.68 -42.31
C TYR A 112 -49.55 -40.66 -43.47
N SER A 113 -48.56 -41.56 -43.58
CA SER A 113 -48.63 -42.77 -44.41
C SER A 113 -48.91 -42.55 -45.90
N LEU A 114 -48.38 -41.47 -46.47
CA LEU A 114 -48.47 -41.20 -47.91
C LEU A 114 -47.49 -42.09 -48.69
N SER A 115 -47.93 -42.57 -49.85
CA SER A 115 -47.07 -43.33 -50.77
C SER A 115 -46.42 -42.41 -51.79
N VAL A 116 -45.31 -42.82 -52.39
CA VAL A 116 -44.73 -42.11 -53.55
C VAL A 116 -45.79 -41.98 -54.65
N GLY A 117 -46.11 -40.74 -55.02
CA GLY A 117 -47.21 -40.43 -55.92
C GLY A 117 -47.44 -38.92 -56.03
N THR A 118 -48.35 -38.52 -56.91
CA THR A 118 -48.74 -37.11 -57.07
C THR A 118 -50.02 -36.83 -56.29
N TYR A 119 -50.04 -35.74 -55.54
CA TYR A 119 -51.17 -35.33 -54.69
C TYR A 119 -51.60 -33.89 -54.98
N LYS A 120 -52.82 -33.56 -54.57
CA LYS A 120 -53.40 -32.21 -54.68
C LYS A 120 -53.62 -31.63 -53.29
N LEU A 121 -52.95 -30.52 -52.98
CA LEU A 121 -53.08 -29.79 -51.73
C LEU A 121 -53.91 -28.53 -51.97
N ARG A 122 -55.03 -28.41 -51.25
CA ARG A 122 -55.87 -27.22 -51.21
C ARG A 122 -55.51 -26.42 -49.98
N ALA A 123 -55.17 -25.14 -50.16
CA ALA A 123 -55.03 -24.17 -49.09
C ALA A 123 -56.24 -23.23 -49.14
N SER A 124 -57.02 -23.18 -48.08
CA SER A 124 -58.27 -22.42 -48.01
C SER A 124 -58.27 -21.46 -46.81
N SER A 125 -58.93 -20.32 -46.96
CA SER A 125 -59.15 -19.39 -45.84
C SER A 125 -60.60 -18.91 -45.89
N LEU A 126 -61.17 -18.63 -44.72
CA LEU A 126 -62.47 -17.95 -44.64
C LEU A 126 -62.44 -16.63 -45.44
N ASP A 127 -63.54 -16.32 -46.12
CA ASP A 127 -63.65 -15.14 -47.01
C ASP A 127 -63.21 -13.80 -46.38
N ILE A 128 -63.47 -13.59 -45.08
CA ILE A 128 -63.06 -12.38 -44.36
C ILE A 128 -61.57 -12.36 -43.97
N GLN A 129 -60.87 -13.51 -44.01
CA GLN A 129 -59.44 -13.65 -43.72
C GLN A 129 -58.60 -13.93 -44.97
N ALA A 130 -59.21 -14.21 -46.11
CA ALA A 130 -58.51 -14.47 -47.36
C ALA A 130 -57.63 -13.28 -47.80
N GLY A 131 -56.43 -13.58 -48.27
CA GLY A 131 -55.39 -12.59 -48.53
C GLY A 131 -54.05 -13.23 -48.83
N ALA A 132 -52.97 -12.45 -48.73
CA ALA A 132 -51.61 -12.96 -48.90
C ALA A 132 -51.13 -13.68 -47.64
N ASP A 133 -50.75 -14.95 -47.77
CA ASP A 133 -50.22 -15.77 -46.67
C ASP A 133 -49.13 -16.76 -47.16
N SER A 134 -48.62 -17.60 -46.27
CA SER A 134 -47.60 -18.60 -46.58
C SER A 134 -47.68 -19.83 -45.68
N PHE A 135 -47.18 -20.95 -46.17
CA PHE A 135 -46.97 -22.15 -45.38
C PHE A 135 -45.66 -22.83 -45.78
N SER A 136 -45.16 -23.68 -44.90
CA SER A 136 -43.96 -24.47 -45.07
C SER A 136 -44.32 -25.95 -45.17
N ILE A 137 -43.74 -26.67 -46.13
CA ILE A 137 -44.03 -28.09 -46.36
C ILE A 137 -42.74 -28.91 -46.49
N GLN A 138 -42.70 -30.08 -45.85
CA GLN A 138 -41.59 -31.04 -45.93
C GLN A 138 -42.11 -32.48 -45.89
N ALA A 139 -41.43 -33.39 -46.58
CA ALA A 139 -41.70 -34.83 -46.51
C ALA A 139 -40.68 -35.53 -45.60
N PHE A 140 -41.11 -36.55 -44.87
CA PHE A 140 -40.28 -37.41 -44.04
C PHE A 140 -40.50 -38.87 -44.42
N GLU A 141 -39.42 -39.61 -44.61
CA GLU A 141 -39.49 -41.04 -44.96
C GLU A 141 -39.90 -41.87 -43.74
N THR A 142 -40.77 -42.86 -43.91
CA THR A 142 -41.14 -43.78 -42.84
C THR A 142 -39.90 -44.55 -42.36
N PRO A 143 -39.53 -44.44 -41.07
CA PRO A 143 -38.42 -45.21 -40.51
C PRO A 143 -38.69 -46.72 -40.64
N THR A 144 -37.62 -47.51 -40.79
CA THR A 144 -37.76 -48.97 -40.85
C THR A 144 -38.27 -49.58 -39.53
N ASN A 145 -38.11 -48.85 -38.43
CA ASN A 145 -38.51 -49.22 -37.08
C ASN A 145 -39.67 -48.41 -36.53
N ASP A 146 -40.61 -48.09 -37.42
CA ASP A 146 -41.88 -47.45 -37.07
C ASP A 146 -42.80 -48.36 -36.23
N GLU A 147 -42.62 -49.68 -36.34
CA GLU A 147 -43.47 -50.69 -35.71
C GLU A 147 -42.66 -51.56 -34.74
N CYS A 148 -43.26 -52.00 -33.63
CA CYS A 148 -42.59 -52.88 -32.66
C CYS A 148 -42.20 -54.26 -33.23
N THR A 149 -42.74 -54.62 -34.40
CA THR A 149 -42.39 -55.87 -35.11
C THR A 149 -41.13 -55.74 -35.97
N THR A 150 -40.65 -54.52 -36.22
CA THR A 150 -39.45 -54.23 -37.03
C THR A 150 -38.45 -53.32 -36.30
N PRO A 151 -38.10 -53.57 -35.03
CA PRO A 151 -37.21 -52.71 -34.26
C PRO A 151 -35.80 -52.68 -34.85
N ILE A 152 -35.08 -51.57 -34.66
CA ILE A 152 -33.63 -51.56 -34.88
C ILE A 152 -32.96 -52.27 -33.71
N VAL A 153 -32.19 -53.32 -34.00
CA VAL A 153 -31.42 -54.03 -32.97
C VAL A 153 -30.18 -53.24 -32.58
N ILE A 154 -30.08 -52.86 -31.32
CA ILE A 154 -28.89 -52.31 -30.69
C ILE A 154 -27.90 -53.46 -30.47
N THR A 155 -26.82 -53.45 -31.27
CA THR A 155 -25.75 -54.48 -31.19
C THR A 155 -24.55 -54.04 -30.35
N ASP A 156 -24.52 -52.77 -29.94
CA ASP A 156 -23.49 -52.22 -29.07
C ASP A 156 -23.49 -52.87 -27.69
N ASP A 157 -22.31 -52.97 -27.09
CA ASP A 157 -22.17 -53.33 -25.67
C ASP A 157 -22.65 -52.15 -24.81
N ILE A 158 -23.84 -52.31 -24.24
CA ILE A 158 -24.49 -51.33 -23.38
C ILE A 158 -24.03 -51.42 -21.91
N THR A 159 -23.10 -52.30 -21.54
CA THR A 159 -22.47 -52.23 -20.18
C THR A 159 -21.71 -50.91 -19.96
N THR A 160 -21.35 -50.25 -21.06
CA THR A 160 -20.90 -48.86 -21.12
C THR A 160 -21.95 -48.00 -21.80
N GLN A 161 -22.09 -46.74 -21.41
CA GLN A 161 -23.06 -45.82 -22.01
C GLN A 161 -22.91 -45.70 -23.54
N ARG A 162 -24.03 -45.83 -24.24
CA ARG A 162 -24.15 -45.67 -25.70
C ARG A 162 -25.20 -44.62 -26.04
N SER A 163 -24.99 -43.89 -27.12
CA SER A 163 -25.89 -42.80 -27.57
C SER A 163 -26.47 -43.11 -28.95
N PHE A 164 -27.77 -42.91 -29.11
CA PHE A 164 -28.51 -43.17 -30.33
C PHE A 164 -29.31 -41.94 -30.74
N SER A 165 -29.36 -41.65 -32.05
CA SER A 165 -30.17 -40.57 -32.61
C SER A 165 -31.32 -41.14 -33.43
N TYR A 166 -32.45 -40.45 -33.40
CA TYR A 166 -33.68 -40.84 -34.09
C TYR A 166 -34.42 -39.61 -34.61
N ASP A 167 -35.32 -39.80 -35.58
CA ASP A 167 -36.18 -38.77 -36.16
C ASP A 167 -37.60 -39.29 -36.28
N ASN A 168 -38.45 -38.90 -35.34
CA ASN A 168 -39.85 -39.36 -35.26
C ASN A 168 -40.80 -38.62 -36.21
N ARG A 169 -40.34 -37.62 -36.98
CA ARG A 169 -41.21 -36.89 -37.92
C ARG A 169 -41.71 -37.77 -39.07
N GLY A 170 -40.93 -38.80 -39.43
CA GLY A 170 -41.33 -39.80 -40.42
C GLY A 170 -42.17 -40.94 -39.85
N ALA A 171 -42.25 -41.06 -38.53
CA ALA A 171 -42.90 -42.18 -37.84
C ALA A 171 -44.43 -42.01 -37.74
N THR A 172 -45.12 -43.09 -37.43
CA THR A 172 -46.56 -43.14 -37.16
C THR A 172 -46.81 -43.64 -35.74
N GLU A 173 -48.05 -43.47 -35.27
CA GLU A 173 -48.46 -43.99 -33.97
C GLU A 173 -48.79 -45.48 -34.11
N SER A 174 -48.17 -46.31 -33.28
CA SER A 174 -48.25 -47.77 -33.32
C SER A 174 -48.86 -48.36 -32.04
N LEU A 175 -48.37 -47.98 -30.85
CA LEU A 175 -48.82 -48.52 -29.56
C LEU A 175 -48.86 -47.43 -28.49
N ASP A 176 -49.99 -47.29 -27.80
CA ASP A 176 -50.12 -46.41 -26.64
C ASP A 176 -49.45 -47.01 -25.40
N ALA A 177 -48.71 -46.19 -24.66
CA ALA A 177 -48.12 -46.55 -23.37
C ALA A 177 -48.81 -45.85 -22.19
N SER A 178 -48.53 -46.28 -20.97
CA SER A 178 -49.18 -45.72 -19.76
C SER A 178 -48.88 -44.24 -19.50
N CYS A 179 -47.76 -43.74 -20.00
CA CYS A 179 -47.34 -42.33 -19.90
C CYS A 179 -47.76 -41.47 -21.10
N ASP A 180 -48.55 -42.03 -22.03
CA ASP A 180 -49.15 -41.29 -23.14
C ASP A 180 -50.46 -40.62 -22.75
N ASN A 181 -50.82 -39.58 -23.49
CA ASN A 181 -52.13 -38.96 -23.40
C ASN A 181 -53.01 -39.41 -24.57
N ALA A 182 -54.07 -40.15 -24.27
CA ALA A 182 -54.99 -40.71 -25.27
C ALA A 182 -55.66 -39.69 -26.22
N SER A 183 -55.60 -38.38 -25.93
CA SER A 183 -56.10 -37.34 -26.83
C SER A 183 -55.05 -36.80 -27.81
N SER A 184 -53.84 -37.34 -27.80
CA SER A 184 -52.69 -36.88 -28.57
C SER A 184 -52.07 -38.02 -29.34
N THR A 185 -51.56 -37.73 -30.55
CA THR A 185 -50.83 -38.69 -31.37
C THR A 185 -49.36 -38.70 -30.99
N TYR A 186 -48.81 -39.87 -30.66
CA TYR A 186 -47.38 -40.08 -30.38
C TYR A 186 -46.74 -40.84 -31.54
N LEU A 187 -45.69 -40.27 -32.14
CA LEU A 187 -44.98 -40.89 -33.25
C LEU A 187 -43.86 -41.77 -32.69
N ASP A 188 -43.87 -43.06 -33.05
CA ASP A 188 -43.11 -44.09 -32.35
C ASP A 188 -41.91 -44.60 -33.15
N ILE A 189 -40.78 -44.77 -32.46
CA ILE A 189 -39.60 -45.43 -33.02
C ILE A 189 -39.16 -46.55 -32.08
N TRP A 190 -38.90 -47.73 -32.65
CA TRP A 190 -38.65 -48.94 -31.88
C TRP A 190 -37.20 -49.42 -31.96
N TYR A 191 -36.64 -49.76 -30.81
CA TYR A 191 -35.34 -50.40 -30.67
C TYR A 191 -35.48 -51.73 -29.93
N GLU A 192 -34.61 -52.69 -30.26
CA GLU A 192 -34.47 -53.95 -29.54
C GLU A 192 -33.07 -54.02 -28.96
N PHE A 193 -32.93 -54.40 -27.69
CA PHE A 193 -31.62 -54.68 -27.11
C PHE A 193 -31.65 -55.98 -26.30
N THR A 194 -30.49 -56.60 -26.14
CA THR A 194 -30.32 -57.75 -25.26
C THR A 194 -29.63 -57.29 -23.99
N MET A 195 -30.27 -57.47 -22.82
CA MET A 195 -29.63 -57.17 -21.54
C MET A 195 -28.40 -58.07 -21.35
N PRO A 196 -27.19 -57.47 -21.24
CA PRO A 196 -25.95 -58.25 -21.19
C PRO A 196 -25.70 -58.89 -19.83
N VAL A 197 -26.33 -58.37 -18.77
CA VAL A 197 -26.21 -58.80 -17.37
C VAL A 197 -27.58 -58.73 -16.70
N ASN A 198 -27.76 -59.49 -15.61
CA ASN A 198 -28.90 -59.26 -14.72
C ASN A 198 -28.64 -57.95 -13.94
N GLY A 199 -29.64 -57.06 -13.88
CA GLY A 199 -29.54 -55.80 -13.16
C GLY A 199 -30.41 -54.71 -13.76
N ASN A 200 -29.93 -53.47 -13.74
CA ASN A 200 -30.71 -52.31 -14.11
C ASN A 200 -30.29 -51.76 -15.47
N VAL A 201 -31.19 -51.07 -16.16
CA VAL A 201 -30.85 -50.26 -17.33
C VAL A 201 -31.26 -48.82 -17.09
N HIS A 202 -30.36 -47.89 -17.40
CA HIS A 202 -30.56 -46.45 -17.26
C HIS A 202 -30.68 -45.82 -18.64
N ILE A 203 -31.78 -45.10 -18.87
CA ILE A 203 -31.96 -44.26 -20.04
C ILE A 203 -31.71 -42.81 -19.62
N THR A 204 -30.80 -42.13 -20.32
CA THR A 204 -30.44 -40.73 -20.01
C THR A 204 -30.38 -39.83 -21.23
N GLY A 205 -30.36 -38.52 -21.01
CA GLY A 205 -30.35 -37.54 -22.10
C GLY A 205 -31.70 -37.43 -22.79
N VAL A 206 -32.78 -37.73 -22.06
CA VAL A 206 -34.17 -37.68 -22.54
C VAL A 206 -34.61 -36.22 -22.66
N ASN A 207 -35.16 -35.82 -23.82
CA ASN A 207 -35.82 -34.53 -23.94
C ASN A 207 -37.16 -34.58 -23.19
N ILE A 208 -37.56 -33.49 -22.53
CA ILE A 208 -38.82 -33.39 -21.76
C ILE A 208 -40.09 -33.74 -22.57
N PHE A 209 -40.01 -33.67 -23.90
CA PHE A 209 -41.12 -34.00 -24.80
C PHE A 209 -41.08 -35.46 -25.28
N ASP A 210 -39.95 -36.14 -25.11
CA ASP A 210 -39.79 -37.54 -25.45
C ASP A 210 -40.38 -38.42 -24.35
N ARG A 211 -40.77 -39.62 -24.73
CA ARG A 211 -41.27 -40.67 -23.85
C ARG A 211 -40.50 -41.93 -24.16
N PHE A 212 -40.06 -42.61 -23.11
CA PHE A 212 -39.36 -43.88 -23.23
C PHE A 212 -40.19 -44.95 -22.54
N THR A 213 -40.53 -45.99 -23.28
CA THR A 213 -41.28 -47.12 -22.76
C THR A 213 -40.53 -48.40 -23.01
N LEU A 214 -40.30 -49.19 -21.96
CA LEU A 214 -39.65 -50.49 -22.06
C LEU A 214 -40.69 -51.61 -21.99
N TYR A 215 -40.61 -52.58 -22.89
CA TYR A 215 -41.46 -53.76 -22.93
C TYR A 215 -40.64 -55.05 -22.89
N ASP A 216 -41.24 -56.11 -22.35
CA ASP A 216 -40.67 -57.46 -22.41
C ASP A 216 -40.66 -58.04 -23.84
N SER A 217 -41.59 -57.60 -24.70
CA SER A 217 -41.80 -58.07 -26.07
C SER A 217 -42.81 -57.18 -26.79
N CYS A 218 -42.91 -57.27 -28.12
CA CYS A 218 -43.85 -56.47 -28.92
C CYS A 218 -45.31 -56.84 -28.57
N GLY A 219 -46.06 -55.85 -28.05
CA GLY A 219 -47.41 -56.06 -27.50
C GLY A 219 -47.46 -56.83 -26.17
N GLY A 220 -46.31 -56.98 -25.50
CA GLY A 220 -46.18 -57.65 -24.21
C GLY A 220 -46.39 -56.74 -23.02
N THR A 221 -45.75 -57.05 -21.90
CA THR A 221 -45.89 -56.29 -20.64
C THR A 221 -45.02 -55.04 -20.68
N GLU A 222 -45.62 -53.90 -20.35
CA GLU A 222 -44.89 -52.67 -20.09
C GLU A 222 -44.14 -52.79 -18.76
N ILE A 223 -42.84 -52.52 -18.79
CA ILE A 223 -41.95 -52.57 -17.62
C ILE A 223 -41.84 -51.19 -16.98
N ILE A 224 -41.61 -50.17 -17.81
CA ILE A 224 -41.53 -48.78 -17.39
C ILE A 224 -42.01 -47.87 -18.52
N CYS A 225 -42.60 -46.74 -18.17
CA CYS A 225 -42.95 -45.66 -19.08
C CYS A 225 -42.62 -44.34 -18.40
N ASP A 226 -41.61 -43.65 -18.91
CA ASP A 226 -41.12 -42.42 -18.30
C ASP A 226 -40.95 -41.29 -19.31
N VAL A 227 -40.97 -40.08 -18.76
CA VAL A 227 -40.90 -38.82 -19.50
C VAL A 227 -39.54 -38.13 -19.37
N ASP A 228 -38.68 -38.69 -18.50
CA ASP A 228 -37.38 -38.16 -18.09
C ASP A 228 -36.35 -39.32 -17.99
N ASP A 229 -35.12 -38.97 -17.64
CA ASP A 229 -34.04 -39.92 -17.32
C ASP A 229 -34.51 -40.90 -16.21
N SER A 230 -34.42 -42.20 -16.48
CA SER A 230 -35.10 -43.22 -15.67
C SER A 230 -34.40 -44.58 -15.72
N PHE A 231 -34.56 -45.33 -14.62
CA PHE A 231 -34.06 -46.70 -14.50
C PHE A 231 -35.21 -47.70 -14.64
N ALA A 232 -35.00 -48.75 -15.44
CA ALA A 232 -35.76 -49.99 -15.31
C ALA A 232 -34.96 -50.99 -14.48
N TYR A 233 -35.56 -51.43 -13.38
CA TYR A 233 -34.90 -52.25 -12.35
C TYR A 233 -35.10 -53.75 -12.56
N ASN A 234 -34.19 -54.56 -12.00
CA ASN A 234 -34.35 -56.02 -11.88
C ASN A 234 -34.58 -56.77 -13.20
N LEU A 235 -33.97 -56.30 -14.29
CA LEU A 235 -34.03 -56.97 -15.58
C LEU A 235 -33.14 -58.22 -15.57
N SER A 236 -33.63 -59.29 -16.17
CA SER A 236 -32.85 -60.51 -16.39
C SER A 236 -32.15 -60.46 -17.75
N THR A 237 -31.08 -61.23 -17.93
CA THR A 237 -30.49 -61.40 -19.28
C THR A 237 -31.56 -61.90 -20.24
N GLY A 238 -31.79 -61.17 -21.32
CA GLY A 238 -32.90 -61.41 -22.23
C GLY A 238 -33.08 -60.25 -23.21
N THR A 239 -34.01 -60.38 -24.14
CA THR A 239 -34.31 -59.36 -25.15
C THR A 239 -35.45 -58.48 -24.68
N TYR A 240 -35.32 -57.17 -24.86
CA TYR A 240 -36.32 -56.15 -24.50
C TYR A 240 -36.53 -55.19 -25.67
N LEU A 241 -37.72 -54.58 -25.72
CA LEU A 241 -38.04 -53.53 -26.69
C LEU A 241 -38.13 -52.17 -26.00
N LEU A 242 -37.42 -51.20 -26.56
CA LEU A 242 -37.47 -49.81 -26.18
C LEU A 242 -38.27 -49.02 -27.23
N ARG A 243 -39.43 -48.51 -26.84
CA ARG A 243 -40.18 -47.53 -27.60
C ARG A 243 -39.67 -46.13 -27.23
N VAL A 244 -39.37 -45.35 -28.25
CA VAL A 244 -39.04 -43.94 -28.15
C VAL A 244 -40.10 -43.16 -28.90
N SER A 245 -40.94 -42.44 -28.17
CA SER A 245 -42.08 -41.74 -28.77
C SER A 245 -42.10 -40.26 -28.40
N LYS A 246 -42.81 -39.48 -29.20
CA LYS A 246 -42.98 -38.05 -28.99
C LYS A 246 -44.31 -37.60 -29.55
N GLN A 247 -44.95 -36.66 -28.86
CA GLN A 247 -46.17 -36.05 -29.38
C GLN A 247 -45.90 -35.40 -30.74
N SER A 248 -46.79 -35.63 -31.72
CA SER A 248 -46.59 -35.21 -33.11
C SER A 248 -46.30 -33.71 -33.29
N ILE A 249 -46.86 -32.85 -32.45
CA ILE A 249 -46.60 -31.39 -32.48
C ILE A 249 -45.16 -31.01 -32.09
N TYR A 250 -44.45 -31.88 -31.39
CA TYR A 250 -43.05 -31.70 -30.97
C TYR A 250 -42.08 -32.59 -31.72
N ALA A 251 -42.55 -33.36 -32.72
CA ALA A 251 -41.73 -34.30 -33.48
C ALA A 251 -40.49 -33.61 -34.08
N SER A 252 -39.32 -34.21 -33.83
CA SER A 252 -38.01 -33.67 -34.16
C SER A 252 -36.94 -34.77 -34.23
N VAL A 253 -35.73 -34.37 -34.58
CA VAL A 253 -34.53 -35.20 -34.37
C VAL A 253 -34.07 -35.00 -32.94
N ASP A 254 -33.89 -36.08 -32.20
CA ASP A 254 -33.36 -36.08 -30.83
C ASP A 254 -32.34 -37.22 -30.64
N ASN A 255 -31.86 -37.36 -29.41
CA ASN A 255 -30.95 -38.41 -28.98
C ASN A 255 -31.32 -38.95 -27.60
N PHE A 256 -30.88 -40.17 -27.32
CA PHE A 256 -30.92 -40.76 -25.97
C PHE A 256 -29.67 -41.58 -25.72
N ASN A 257 -29.40 -41.84 -24.45
CA ASN A 257 -28.35 -42.73 -24.02
C ASN A 257 -28.94 -43.94 -23.28
N ILE A 258 -28.27 -45.08 -23.38
CA ILE A 258 -28.62 -46.32 -22.68
C ILE A 258 -27.37 -46.92 -22.05
N GLN A 259 -27.48 -47.38 -20.80
CA GLN A 259 -26.44 -48.14 -20.11
C GLN A 259 -27.05 -49.21 -19.19
N ALA A 260 -26.51 -50.43 -19.23
CA ALA A 260 -26.84 -51.53 -18.35
C ALA A 260 -25.83 -51.65 -17.19
N PHE A 261 -26.34 -51.88 -15.99
CA PHE A 261 -25.58 -52.09 -14.76
C PHE A 261 -25.90 -53.46 -14.20
N ALA A 262 -24.88 -54.21 -13.76
CA ALA A 262 -25.09 -55.49 -13.11
C ALA A 262 -25.65 -55.29 -11.69
N THR A 263 -26.54 -56.19 -11.24
CA THR A 263 -26.99 -56.22 -9.84
C THR A 263 -25.78 -56.31 -8.90
N VAL A 264 -25.70 -55.40 -7.95
CA VAL A 264 -24.65 -55.43 -6.92
C VAL A 264 -24.90 -56.56 -5.92
N ALA A 265 -23.83 -57.17 -5.41
CA ALA A 265 -23.97 -58.34 -4.54
C ALA A 265 -24.55 -57.99 -3.15
N ASN A 266 -24.32 -56.77 -2.69
CA ASN A 266 -24.71 -56.24 -1.40
C ASN A 266 -25.90 -55.28 -1.48
N ASP A 267 -26.81 -55.55 -2.41
CA ASP A 267 -28.04 -54.78 -2.63
C ASP A 267 -29.05 -54.91 -1.48
N GLU A 268 -28.94 -56.00 -0.73
CA GLU A 268 -29.83 -56.30 0.39
C GLU A 268 -29.03 -56.35 1.68
N CYS A 269 -29.66 -55.92 2.78
CA CYS A 269 -29.05 -56.01 4.10
C CYS A 269 -28.61 -57.44 4.47
N ALA A 270 -29.36 -58.46 4.03
CA ALA A 270 -29.03 -59.86 4.25
C ALA A 270 -27.78 -60.33 3.48
N THR A 271 -27.35 -59.58 2.47
CA THR A 271 -26.17 -59.84 1.65
C THR A 271 -25.09 -58.76 1.81
N ALA A 272 -25.17 -57.98 2.91
CA ALA A 272 -24.22 -56.92 3.21
C ALA A 272 -22.76 -57.36 3.05
N GLU A 273 -21.96 -56.54 2.39
CA GLU A 273 -20.54 -56.78 2.19
C GLU A 273 -19.79 -56.58 3.51
N VAL A 274 -19.03 -57.59 3.95
CA VAL A 274 -18.27 -57.49 5.21
C VAL A 274 -16.98 -56.69 4.97
N ILE A 275 -16.86 -55.54 5.62
CA ILE A 275 -15.61 -54.77 5.71
C ILE A 275 -14.67 -55.51 6.68
N THR A 276 -13.75 -56.29 6.13
CA THR A 276 -12.80 -57.09 6.93
C THR A 276 -11.59 -56.31 7.45
N ASP A 277 -11.35 -55.12 6.89
CA ASP A 277 -10.23 -54.28 7.28
C ASP A 277 -10.41 -53.70 8.69
N ASP A 278 -9.30 -53.57 9.41
CA ASP A 278 -9.31 -52.86 10.69
C ASP A 278 -9.56 -51.36 10.45
N ILE A 279 -10.72 -50.88 10.88
CA ILE A 279 -11.15 -49.49 10.74
C ILE A 279 -10.60 -48.57 11.85
N SER A 280 -9.71 -49.03 12.74
CA SER A 280 -8.98 -48.16 13.68
C SER A 280 -8.13 -47.08 12.97
N THR A 281 -7.82 -47.34 11.70
CA THR A 281 -7.24 -46.38 10.77
C THR A 281 -8.15 -46.25 9.57
N GLU A 282 -8.13 -45.09 8.93
CA GLU A 282 -9.03 -44.77 7.82
C GLU A 282 -9.00 -45.81 6.69
N ARG A 283 -10.18 -46.20 6.19
CA ARG A 283 -10.36 -47.11 5.04
C ARG A 283 -11.27 -46.48 4.00
N ILE A 284 -10.94 -46.67 2.72
CA ILE A 284 -11.74 -46.21 1.59
C ILE A 284 -12.57 -47.39 1.07
N ILE A 285 -13.89 -47.21 1.02
CA ILE A 285 -14.84 -48.16 0.47
C ILE A 285 -15.41 -47.58 -0.82
N THR A 286 -15.37 -48.34 -1.90
CA THR A 286 -15.95 -47.95 -3.20
C THR A 286 -17.23 -48.72 -3.46
N TYR A 287 -18.22 -48.08 -4.08
CA TYR A 287 -19.50 -48.71 -4.37
C TYR A 287 -20.12 -48.19 -5.67
N GLU A 288 -21.10 -48.94 -6.19
CA GLU A 288 -21.81 -48.65 -7.43
C GLU A 288 -23.32 -48.66 -7.17
N SER A 289 -23.93 -47.49 -7.00
CA SER A 289 -25.36 -47.40 -6.69
C SER A 289 -26.26 -47.64 -7.91
N ARG A 290 -25.75 -47.53 -9.15
CA ARG A 290 -26.58 -47.69 -10.36
C ARG A 290 -27.01 -49.14 -10.62
N GLY A 291 -26.27 -50.10 -10.05
CA GLY A 291 -26.61 -51.53 -10.06
C GLY A 291 -27.45 -51.97 -8.87
N ALA A 292 -27.79 -51.07 -7.95
CA ALA A 292 -28.57 -51.35 -6.75
C ALA A 292 -30.07 -51.09 -6.97
N THR A 293 -30.90 -51.55 -6.03
CA THR A 293 -32.32 -51.31 -5.97
C THR A 293 -32.71 -50.72 -4.61
N GLU A 294 -33.92 -50.21 -4.51
CA GLU A 294 -34.44 -49.71 -3.24
C GLU A 294 -34.90 -50.86 -2.35
N SER A 295 -34.40 -50.88 -1.12
CA SER A 295 -34.66 -51.96 -0.16
C SER A 295 -35.46 -51.47 1.06
N LEU A 296 -35.03 -50.38 1.72
CA LEU A 296 -35.64 -49.90 2.96
C LEU A 296 -35.49 -48.38 3.11
N ASP A 297 -36.58 -47.66 3.41
CA ASP A 297 -36.50 -46.25 3.82
C ASP A 297 -35.98 -46.09 5.27
N ALA A 298 -35.08 -45.13 5.47
CA ALA A 298 -34.57 -44.67 6.76
C ALA A 298 -35.32 -43.44 7.28
N SER A 299 -35.08 -43.06 8.53
CA SER A 299 -35.77 -41.92 9.16
C SER A 299 -35.52 -40.57 8.47
N CYS A 300 -34.41 -40.45 7.74
CA CYS A 300 -34.02 -39.24 7.01
C CYS A 300 -34.32 -39.30 5.50
N ASP A 301 -35.10 -40.31 5.06
CA ASP A 301 -35.49 -40.47 3.67
C ASP A 301 -36.78 -39.73 3.33
N THR A 302 -36.89 -39.32 2.06
CA THR A 302 -38.15 -38.78 1.53
C THR A 302 -38.85 -39.90 0.77
N ALA A 303 -39.85 -40.53 1.38
CA ALA A 303 -40.54 -41.72 0.86
C ALA A 303 -41.17 -41.62 -0.55
N THR A 304 -41.14 -40.45 -1.20
CA THR A 304 -41.57 -40.29 -2.60
C THR A 304 -40.44 -40.45 -3.61
N ASN A 305 -39.19 -40.48 -3.15
CA ASN A 305 -38.00 -40.64 -3.97
C ASN A 305 -37.53 -42.09 -3.89
N THR A 306 -37.00 -42.63 -4.99
CA THR A 306 -36.37 -43.95 -4.99
C THR A 306 -34.90 -43.83 -4.59
N HIS A 307 -34.50 -44.61 -3.59
CA HIS A 307 -33.15 -44.64 -3.05
C HIS A 307 -32.47 -45.97 -3.37
N LEU A 308 -31.37 -45.93 -4.13
CA LEU A 308 -30.61 -47.13 -4.49
C LEU A 308 -29.58 -47.42 -3.40
N ASP A 309 -29.66 -48.61 -2.80
CA ASP A 309 -29.00 -48.92 -1.53
C ASP A 309 -27.89 -49.96 -1.69
N VAL A 310 -26.76 -49.75 -1.04
CA VAL A 310 -25.75 -50.79 -0.83
C VAL A 310 -25.46 -50.96 0.65
N TRP A 311 -25.25 -52.21 1.06
CA TRP A 311 -25.17 -52.60 2.45
C TRP A 311 -23.78 -53.13 2.83
N TYR A 312 -23.30 -52.72 4.00
CA TYR A 312 -22.01 -53.13 4.54
C TYR A 312 -22.16 -53.61 5.98
N GLU A 313 -21.46 -54.68 6.34
CA GLU A 313 -21.29 -55.13 7.71
C GLU A 313 -19.87 -54.80 8.18
N PHE A 314 -19.70 -54.22 9.36
CA PHE A 314 -18.38 -54.00 9.93
C PHE A 314 -18.38 -54.27 11.44
N THR A 315 -17.19 -54.51 11.99
CA THR A 315 -17.00 -54.68 13.44
C THR A 315 -16.30 -53.46 14.02
N MET A 316 -16.94 -52.76 14.97
CA MET A 316 -16.30 -51.71 15.76
C MET A 316 -15.16 -52.30 16.59
N PRO A 317 -13.89 -51.89 16.37
CA PRO A 317 -12.73 -52.48 17.05
C PRO A 317 -12.55 -51.93 18.48
N VAL A 318 -13.14 -50.79 18.78
CA VAL A 318 -13.04 -50.06 20.05
C VAL A 318 -14.39 -49.47 20.44
N ASN A 319 -14.59 -49.16 21.73
CA ASN A 319 -15.70 -48.29 22.14
C ASN A 319 -15.35 -46.85 21.77
N GLY A 320 -16.26 -46.13 21.14
CA GLY A 320 -16.10 -44.71 20.80
C GLY A 320 -16.86 -44.30 19.55
N ASN A 321 -16.26 -43.44 18.75
CA ASN A 321 -16.93 -42.78 17.63
C ASN A 321 -16.59 -43.43 16.30
N LEU A 322 -17.54 -43.43 15.37
CA LEU A 322 -17.33 -43.79 13.97
C LEU A 322 -17.45 -42.55 13.11
N ARG A 323 -16.45 -42.28 12.27
CA ARG A 323 -16.50 -41.22 11.27
C ARG A 323 -16.72 -41.81 9.89
N ILE A 324 -17.68 -41.24 9.16
CA ILE A 324 -17.82 -41.40 7.71
C ILE A 324 -17.43 -40.08 7.05
N SER A 325 -16.50 -40.11 6.10
CA SER A 325 -15.97 -38.91 5.42
C SER A 325 -15.60 -39.17 3.96
N GLY A 326 -15.16 -38.15 3.22
CA GLY A 326 -14.80 -38.27 1.81
C GLY A 326 -15.95 -38.66 0.91
N VAL A 327 -17.16 -38.21 1.23
CA VAL A 327 -18.42 -38.61 0.57
C VAL A 327 -18.91 -37.53 -0.39
N ASN A 328 -19.70 -37.91 -1.39
CA ASN A 328 -20.39 -36.98 -2.27
C ASN A 328 -21.56 -36.32 -1.52
N ILE A 329 -21.90 -35.07 -1.86
CA ILE A 329 -22.99 -34.31 -1.23
C ILE A 329 -24.37 -34.98 -1.36
N PHE A 330 -24.53 -35.86 -2.35
CA PHE A 330 -25.76 -36.62 -2.58
C PHE A 330 -25.77 -37.98 -1.89
N ASP A 331 -24.62 -38.42 -1.35
CA ASP A 331 -24.54 -39.68 -0.62
C ASP A 331 -25.20 -39.52 0.75
N ARG A 332 -25.84 -40.61 1.18
CA ARG A 332 -26.54 -40.71 2.45
C ARG A 332 -26.13 -42.00 3.14
N PHE A 333 -26.15 -41.97 4.47
CA PHE A 333 -25.74 -43.10 5.29
C PHE A 333 -26.71 -43.33 6.42
N THR A 334 -27.01 -44.60 6.67
CA THR A 334 -27.78 -45.02 7.83
C THR A 334 -27.05 -46.17 8.52
N LEU A 335 -26.85 -46.05 9.84
CA LEU A 335 -26.25 -47.07 10.67
C LEU A 335 -27.33 -47.80 11.47
N TYR A 336 -27.28 -49.13 11.49
CA TYR A 336 -28.15 -50.01 12.26
C TYR A 336 -27.36 -50.90 13.21
N ASP A 337 -28.01 -51.31 14.31
CA ASP A 337 -27.42 -52.26 15.29
C ASP A 337 -27.22 -53.67 14.71
N SER A 338 -28.04 -54.05 13.74
CA SER A 338 -28.09 -55.36 13.11
C SER A 338 -29.01 -55.31 11.89
N CYS A 339 -28.96 -56.34 11.05
CA CYS A 339 -29.79 -56.37 9.86
C CYS A 339 -31.29 -56.49 10.21
N GLY A 340 -32.09 -55.51 9.78
CA GLY A 340 -33.51 -55.38 10.15
C GLY A 340 -33.73 -54.95 11.61
N GLY A 341 -32.69 -54.47 12.29
CA GLY A 341 -32.71 -54.02 13.67
C GLY A 341 -33.02 -52.53 13.82
N THR A 342 -32.51 -51.93 14.90
CA THR A 342 -32.79 -50.53 15.24
C THR A 342 -31.85 -49.59 14.49
N GLU A 343 -32.41 -48.53 13.90
CA GLU A 343 -31.64 -47.41 13.37
C GLU A 343 -30.94 -46.66 14.50
N ILE A 344 -29.62 -46.52 14.40
CA ILE A 344 -28.77 -45.79 15.34
C ILE A 344 -28.61 -44.34 14.90
N SER A 345 -28.38 -44.13 13.61
CA SER A 345 -28.14 -42.80 13.05
C SER A 345 -28.46 -42.78 11.56
N CYS A 346 -29.00 -41.66 11.08
CA CYS A 346 -29.26 -41.38 9.67
C CYS A 346 -28.74 -39.98 9.39
N PHE A 347 -27.84 -39.84 8.41
CA PHE A 347 -27.25 -38.56 8.08
C PHE A 347 -26.91 -38.45 6.60
N SER A 348 -26.75 -37.20 6.19
CA SER A 348 -26.31 -36.83 4.85
C SER A 348 -24.90 -36.29 4.92
N SER A 349 -24.12 -36.47 3.85
CA SER A 349 -22.73 -36.02 3.79
C SER A 349 -21.83 -36.68 4.85
N GLU A 350 -20.70 -36.06 5.17
CA GLU A 350 -19.80 -36.56 6.21
C GLU A 350 -20.40 -36.41 7.61
N GLY A 351 -20.08 -37.34 8.51
CA GLY A 351 -20.66 -37.32 9.85
C GLY A 351 -19.97 -38.27 10.82
N PHE A 352 -20.30 -38.08 12.10
CA PHE A 352 -19.92 -38.97 13.18
C PHE A 352 -21.14 -39.68 13.75
N VAL A 353 -20.94 -40.94 14.13
CA VAL A 353 -21.85 -41.67 15.01
C VAL A 353 -21.13 -41.91 16.33
N TYR A 354 -21.70 -41.43 17.41
CA TYR A 354 -21.05 -41.37 18.72
C TYR A 354 -21.40 -42.57 19.60
N ASN A 355 -20.56 -42.82 20.61
CA ASN A 355 -20.85 -43.77 21.70
C ASN A 355 -21.16 -45.20 21.26
N LEU A 356 -20.56 -45.65 20.15
CA LEU A 356 -20.65 -47.04 19.72
C LEU A 356 -19.80 -47.92 20.63
N THR A 357 -20.26 -49.15 20.85
CA THR A 357 -19.53 -50.16 21.62
C THR A 357 -18.87 -51.17 20.68
N THR A 358 -17.86 -51.89 21.14
CA THR A 358 -17.29 -53.01 20.37
C THR A 358 -18.39 -54.02 20.01
N GLY A 359 -18.54 -54.31 18.72
CA GLY A 359 -19.62 -55.13 18.19
C GLY A 359 -19.76 -55.01 16.69
N THR A 360 -20.67 -55.78 16.11
CA THR A 360 -20.97 -55.76 14.67
C THR A 360 -22.12 -54.80 14.40
N TYR A 361 -22.01 -54.02 13.32
CA TYR A 361 -23.01 -53.05 12.88
C TYR A 361 -23.25 -53.15 11.37
N ILE A 362 -24.40 -52.66 10.93
CA ILE A 362 -24.78 -52.58 9.51
C ILE A 362 -24.81 -51.12 9.07
N LEU A 363 -24.08 -50.80 8.01
CA LEU A 363 -24.06 -49.50 7.35
C LEU A 363 -24.76 -49.62 6.00
N ARG A 364 -25.85 -48.87 5.81
CA ARG A 364 -26.48 -48.62 4.52
C ARG A 364 -25.85 -47.36 3.94
N ALA A 365 -25.29 -47.45 2.74
CA ALA A 365 -24.88 -46.31 1.94
C ALA A 365 -25.80 -46.22 0.72
N TYR A 366 -26.44 -45.08 0.51
CA TYR A 366 -27.50 -44.98 -0.48
C TYR A 366 -27.56 -43.59 -1.11
N LYS A 367 -28.29 -43.53 -2.22
CA LYS A 367 -28.40 -42.33 -3.05
C LYS A 367 -29.71 -42.32 -3.80
N GLN A 368 -30.27 -41.14 -4.02
CA GLN A 368 -31.43 -41.02 -4.91
C GLN A 368 -31.05 -41.45 -6.33
N ASP A 369 -31.93 -42.19 -7.00
CA ASP A 369 -31.74 -42.73 -8.35
C ASP A 369 -31.23 -41.72 -9.40
N ILE A 370 -31.78 -40.50 -9.42
CA ILE A 370 -31.34 -39.40 -10.31
C ILE A 370 -29.88 -38.97 -10.10
N TYR A 371 -29.27 -39.32 -8.96
CA TYR A 371 -27.87 -39.03 -8.63
C TYR A 371 -27.01 -40.31 -8.57
N ALA A 372 -27.58 -41.47 -8.90
CA ALA A 372 -26.90 -42.75 -8.81
C ALA A 372 -25.59 -42.75 -9.63
N SER A 373 -24.52 -43.20 -9.00
CA SER A 373 -23.16 -43.15 -9.54
C SER A 373 -22.25 -44.17 -8.86
N ALA A 374 -21.06 -44.38 -9.46
CA ALA A 374 -19.94 -44.99 -8.76
C ALA A 374 -19.29 -43.95 -7.85
N ASP A 375 -19.23 -44.24 -6.55
CA ASP A 375 -18.71 -43.33 -5.53
C ASP A 375 -17.80 -44.08 -4.54
N SER A 376 -17.30 -43.33 -3.56
CA SER A 376 -16.53 -43.88 -2.46
C SER A 376 -16.77 -43.10 -1.17
N PHE A 377 -16.63 -43.77 -0.03
CA PHE A 377 -16.59 -43.13 1.28
C PHE A 377 -15.41 -43.64 2.10
N ARG A 378 -15.06 -42.90 3.15
CA ARG A 378 -14.04 -43.23 4.12
C ARG A 378 -14.68 -43.59 5.45
N ILE A 379 -14.21 -44.65 6.08
CA ILE A 379 -14.68 -45.11 7.39
C ILE A 379 -13.50 -45.20 8.38
N GLN A 380 -13.67 -44.67 9.58
CA GLN A 380 -12.68 -44.77 10.66
C GLN A 380 -13.35 -44.81 12.04
N ALA A 381 -12.90 -45.71 12.90
CA ALA A 381 -13.27 -45.79 14.30
C ALA A 381 -12.23 -45.11 15.20
N PHE A 382 -12.72 -44.37 16.18
CA PHE A 382 -11.95 -43.64 17.17
C PHE A 382 -12.31 -44.15 18.57
N ALA A 383 -11.31 -44.46 19.39
CA ALA A 383 -11.55 -44.90 20.76
C ALA A 383 -11.99 -43.72 21.63
N THR A 384 -12.96 -43.89 22.53
CA THR A 384 -13.35 -42.84 23.48
C THR A 384 -12.14 -42.33 24.24
N VAL A 385 -11.93 -41.02 24.22
CA VAL A 385 -10.86 -40.38 24.97
C VAL A 385 -11.22 -40.27 26.46
N ALA A 386 -10.22 -40.38 27.35
CA ALA A 386 -10.47 -40.40 28.79
C ALA A 386 -10.90 -39.03 29.35
N ASN A 387 -10.50 -37.93 28.71
CA ASN A 387 -10.74 -36.55 29.14
C ASN A 387 -11.87 -35.86 28.34
N ASP A 388 -12.88 -36.65 27.95
CA ASP A 388 -14.06 -36.17 27.20
C ASP A 388 -14.97 -35.25 28.04
N GLU A 389 -14.92 -35.39 29.36
CA GLU A 389 -15.71 -34.60 30.30
C GLU A 389 -14.81 -33.77 31.21
N CYS A 390 -15.26 -32.60 31.65
CA CYS A 390 -14.48 -31.77 32.57
C CYS A 390 -14.18 -32.46 33.90
N ALA A 391 -15.07 -33.37 34.35
CA ALA A 391 -14.88 -34.18 35.56
C ALA A 391 -13.72 -35.19 35.43
N THR A 392 -13.31 -35.48 34.19
CA THR A 392 -12.25 -36.40 33.82
C THR A 392 -11.08 -35.70 33.12
N ALA A 393 -11.00 -34.37 33.23
CA ALA A 393 -9.99 -33.56 32.57
C ALA A 393 -8.57 -34.11 32.79
N GLU A 394 -7.76 -34.11 31.73
CA GLU A 394 -6.38 -34.52 31.81
C GLU A 394 -5.56 -33.44 32.54
N VAL A 395 -4.84 -33.84 33.60
CA VAL A 395 -4.04 -32.89 34.37
C VAL A 395 -2.72 -32.58 33.66
N ILE A 396 -2.53 -31.33 33.26
CA ILE A 396 -1.24 -30.80 32.79
C ILE A 396 -0.34 -30.63 34.01
N THR A 397 0.58 -31.58 34.22
CA THR A 397 1.51 -31.59 35.36
C THR A 397 2.79 -30.80 35.12
N ASP A 398 3.03 -30.39 33.88
CA ASP A 398 4.22 -29.62 33.49
C ASP A 398 4.21 -28.21 34.11
N ASP A 399 5.41 -27.71 34.41
CA ASP A 399 5.58 -26.31 34.78
C ASP A 399 5.37 -25.41 33.55
N ILE A 400 4.20 -24.76 33.51
CA ILE A 400 3.78 -23.87 32.42
C ILE A 400 4.38 -22.46 32.53
N THR A 401 5.27 -22.14 33.49
CA THR A 401 6.02 -20.85 33.47
C THR A 401 6.95 -20.74 32.25
N THR A 402 7.23 -21.88 31.61
CA THR A 402 7.89 -21.98 30.32
C THR A 402 6.94 -22.67 29.35
N GLU A 403 7.03 -22.33 28.06
CA GLU A 403 6.12 -22.84 27.04
C GLU A 403 6.07 -24.38 27.01
N ARG A 404 4.86 -24.95 26.92
CA ARG A 404 4.61 -26.40 26.80
C ARG A 404 3.65 -26.68 25.66
N THR A 405 3.94 -27.72 24.87
CA THR A 405 3.05 -28.20 23.80
C THR A 405 2.18 -29.35 24.32
N ILE A 406 0.87 -29.22 24.16
CA ILE A 406 -0.13 -30.23 24.49
C ILE A 406 -0.75 -30.71 23.19
N ASN A 407 -0.76 -32.03 22.96
CA ASN A 407 -1.40 -32.64 21.81
C ASN A 407 -2.80 -33.12 22.21
N PHE A 408 -3.75 -33.01 21.30
CA PHE A 408 -5.10 -33.52 21.51
C PHE A 408 -5.67 -34.13 20.23
N ASP A 409 -6.69 -34.98 20.39
CA ASP A 409 -7.46 -35.51 19.26
C ASP A 409 -8.94 -35.54 19.65
N ASN A 410 -9.68 -34.54 19.19
CA ASN A 410 -11.08 -34.39 19.53
C ASN A 410 -12.01 -35.23 18.63
N ARG A 411 -11.50 -36.02 17.68
CA ARG A 411 -12.32 -37.02 16.96
C ARG A 411 -12.75 -38.17 17.87
N ASN A 412 -12.00 -38.37 18.95
CA ASN A 412 -12.22 -39.38 19.98
C ASN A 412 -13.21 -38.94 21.06
N ALA A 413 -13.67 -37.69 21.00
CA ALA A 413 -14.50 -37.03 21.99
C ALA A 413 -15.95 -36.89 21.53
N THR A 414 -16.83 -36.59 22.47
CA THR A 414 -18.21 -36.18 22.24
C THR A 414 -18.38 -34.71 22.62
N GLU A 415 -19.60 -34.20 22.44
CA GLU A 415 -19.94 -32.85 22.88
C GLU A 415 -20.39 -32.91 24.34
N SER A 416 -19.74 -32.14 25.22
CA SER A 416 -20.06 -32.13 26.65
C SER A 416 -20.80 -30.86 27.11
N LEU A 417 -20.27 -29.66 26.80
CA LEU A 417 -20.78 -28.38 27.31
C LEU A 417 -20.68 -27.28 26.25
N ASP A 418 -21.77 -26.55 25.99
CA ASP A 418 -21.74 -25.34 25.16
C ASP A 418 -21.07 -24.17 25.88
N ALA A 419 -20.22 -23.44 25.16
CA ALA A 419 -19.61 -22.20 25.63
C ALA A 419 -20.28 -20.94 25.05
N SER A 420 -20.05 -19.77 25.66
CA SER A 420 -20.68 -18.50 25.22
C SER A 420 -20.37 -18.09 23.78
N CYS A 421 -19.26 -18.59 23.21
CA CYS A 421 -18.85 -18.32 21.82
C CYS A 421 -19.25 -19.44 20.83
N ASP A 422 -20.02 -20.43 21.28
CA ASP A 422 -20.50 -21.53 20.45
C ASP A 422 -21.78 -21.16 19.70
N THR A 423 -21.98 -21.84 18.57
CA THR A 423 -23.19 -21.68 17.75
C THR A 423 -24.06 -22.91 17.96
N ALA A 424 -25.23 -22.72 18.57
CA ALA A 424 -26.12 -23.81 19.00
C ALA A 424 -26.60 -24.78 17.89
N SER A 425 -26.40 -24.45 16.61
CA SER A 425 -26.72 -25.35 15.49
C SER A 425 -25.60 -26.33 15.14
N ASN A 426 -24.41 -26.17 15.73
CA ASN A 426 -23.23 -26.96 15.41
C ASN A 426 -22.88 -27.86 16.59
N THR A 427 -22.43 -29.07 16.30
CA THR A 427 -21.87 -29.97 17.31
C THR A 427 -20.38 -29.73 17.45
N TYR A 428 -19.91 -29.60 18.69
CA TYR A 428 -18.51 -29.35 19.03
C TYR A 428 -17.93 -30.53 19.81
N LEU A 429 -16.91 -31.19 19.26
CA LEU A 429 -16.23 -32.30 19.95
C LEU A 429 -15.09 -31.72 20.78
N ASP A 430 -15.07 -32.06 22.07
CA ASP A 430 -14.23 -31.37 23.04
C ASP A 430 -13.44 -32.29 23.96
N VAL A 431 -12.24 -31.86 24.29
CA VAL A 431 -11.41 -32.51 25.30
C VAL A 431 -11.05 -31.52 26.39
N TRP A 432 -10.87 -32.03 27.60
CA TRP A 432 -10.69 -31.22 28.79
C TRP A 432 -9.31 -31.40 29.41
N TYR A 433 -8.72 -30.28 29.82
CA TYR A 433 -7.47 -30.23 30.54
C TYR A 433 -7.65 -29.48 31.85
N GLU A 434 -7.04 -29.97 32.92
CA GLU A 434 -6.90 -29.29 34.21
C GLU A 434 -5.46 -28.83 34.36
N PHE A 435 -5.24 -27.58 34.79
CA PHE A 435 -3.90 -27.10 35.12
C PHE A 435 -3.94 -26.19 36.35
N THR A 436 -2.81 -26.08 37.03
CA THR A 436 -2.65 -25.13 38.13
C THR A 436 -1.83 -23.93 37.66
N MET A 437 -2.40 -22.73 37.72
CA MET A 437 -1.67 -21.49 37.46
C MET A 437 -0.53 -21.33 38.50
N PRO A 438 0.74 -21.34 38.06
CA PRO A 438 1.88 -21.36 38.98
C PRO A 438 2.20 -19.98 39.58
N VAL A 439 1.71 -18.91 38.94
CA VAL A 439 1.95 -17.50 39.30
C VAL A 439 0.66 -16.70 39.10
N ASN A 440 0.52 -15.58 39.82
CA ASN A 440 -0.52 -14.60 39.48
C ASN A 440 -0.09 -13.87 38.19
N GLY A 441 -0.97 -13.78 37.19
CA GLY A 441 -0.71 -13.06 35.96
C GLY A 441 -1.47 -13.63 34.76
N ASN A 442 -0.82 -13.62 33.60
CA ASN A 442 -1.48 -13.94 32.34
C ASN A 442 -1.21 -15.38 31.90
N LEU A 443 -2.18 -15.99 31.22
CA LEU A 443 -2.03 -17.24 30.52
C LEU A 443 -2.10 -16.99 29.02
N GLN A 444 -1.14 -17.53 28.28
CA GLN A 444 -1.08 -17.49 26.84
C GLN A 444 -1.35 -18.89 26.26
N ILE A 445 -2.26 -18.97 25.29
CA ILE A 445 -2.43 -20.13 24.41
C ILE A 445 -2.02 -19.74 22.99
N THR A 446 -1.07 -20.48 22.39
CA THR A 446 -0.62 -20.25 21.00
C THR A 446 -0.46 -21.55 20.21
N GLY A 447 -0.14 -21.45 18.92
CA GLY A 447 0.17 -22.60 18.08
C GLY A 447 -1.06 -23.41 17.68
N THR A 448 -2.24 -22.79 17.75
CA THR A 448 -3.53 -23.41 17.47
C THR A 448 -3.93 -23.22 16.01
N GLY A 449 -4.67 -24.16 15.43
CA GLY A 449 -5.35 -23.98 14.16
C GLY A 449 -6.45 -22.92 14.23
N SER A 450 -6.82 -22.31 13.10
CA SER A 450 -7.90 -21.32 13.05
C SER A 450 -9.31 -21.91 13.29
N LEU A 451 -9.42 -23.23 13.23
CA LEU A 451 -10.66 -23.98 13.46
C LEU A 451 -10.75 -24.50 14.90
N ASP A 452 -9.64 -24.45 15.65
CA ASP A 452 -9.58 -24.82 17.04
C ASP A 452 -10.12 -23.68 17.90
N ARG A 453 -10.85 -24.09 18.93
CA ARG A 453 -11.49 -23.22 19.89
C ARG A 453 -11.12 -23.64 21.29
N PHE A 454 -11.11 -22.64 22.16
CA PHE A 454 -10.71 -22.81 23.54
C PHE A 454 -11.64 -22.02 24.45
N THR A 455 -12.06 -22.68 25.52
CA THR A 455 -12.79 -22.04 26.61
C THR A 455 -12.08 -22.33 27.92
N LEU A 456 -11.77 -21.26 28.66
CA LEU A 456 -11.13 -21.35 29.96
C LEU A 456 -12.16 -21.12 31.06
N TYR A 457 -12.20 -21.99 32.06
CA TYR A 457 -13.11 -21.94 33.19
C TYR A 457 -12.37 -21.85 34.53
N ASP A 458 -12.99 -21.20 35.52
CA ASP A 458 -12.49 -21.11 36.89
C ASP A 458 -12.57 -22.45 37.66
N SER A 459 -13.44 -23.36 37.23
CA SER A 459 -13.70 -24.67 37.81
C SER A 459 -14.50 -25.51 36.80
N CYS A 460 -14.51 -26.84 36.95
CA CYS A 460 -15.31 -27.71 36.08
C CYS A 460 -16.81 -27.40 36.24
N GLY A 461 -17.45 -26.95 35.15
CA GLY A 461 -18.83 -26.43 35.15
C GLY A 461 -19.00 -25.06 35.80
N GLY A 462 -17.90 -24.34 36.04
CA GLY A 462 -17.87 -23.02 36.66
C GLY A 462 -18.07 -21.85 35.71
N SER A 463 -17.54 -20.68 36.06
CA SER A 463 -17.67 -19.48 35.22
C SER A 463 -16.65 -19.47 34.09
N GLU A 464 -17.08 -19.07 32.90
CA GLU A 464 -16.19 -18.80 31.77
C GLU A 464 -15.34 -17.56 32.03
N ILE A 465 -14.04 -17.70 31.81
CA ILE A 465 -13.05 -16.63 31.88
C ILE A 465 -12.75 -16.11 30.48
N HIS A 466 -12.63 -17.03 29.52
CA HIS A 466 -12.36 -16.71 28.12
C HIS A 466 -13.03 -17.75 27.22
N CYS A 467 -13.54 -17.32 26.07
CA CYS A 467 -14.05 -18.18 25.01
C CYS A 467 -13.65 -17.57 23.67
N GLY A 468 -12.96 -18.33 22.83
CA GLY A 468 -12.53 -17.83 21.52
C GLY A 468 -11.95 -18.91 20.62
N ALA A 469 -11.74 -18.53 19.36
CA ALA A 469 -10.99 -19.32 18.40
C ALA A 469 -9.53 -18.85 18.34
N ALA A 470 -8.64 -19.78 17.97
CA ALA A 470 -7.21 -19.53 17.78
C ALA A 470 -6.45 -19.06 19.05
N ASN A 471 -5.29 -18.43 18.86
CA ASN A 471 -4.41 -17.97 19.94
C ASN A 471 -5.09 -16.90 20.79
N PHE A 472 -4.92 -16.94 22.11
CA PHE A 472 -5.48 -15.94 23.01
C PHE A 472 -4.64 -15.75 24.29
N PHE A 473 -4.96 -14.68 25.00
CA PHE A 473 -4.53 -14.44 26.38
C PHE A 473 -5.74 -14.45 27.32
N ALA A 474 -5.59 -15.08 28.48
CA ALA A 474 -6.45 -14.85 29.64
C ALA A 474 -5.66 -14.05 30.68
N TYR A 475 -6.20 -12.90 31.08
CA TYR A 475 -5.49 -11.92 31.90
C TYR A 475 -5.83 -12.04 33.37
N ASN A 476 -4.92 -11.57 34.24
CA ASN A 476 -5.16 -11.39 35.68
C ASN A 476 -5.64 -12.66 36.41
N LEU A 477 -5.15 -13.83 36.00
CA LEU A 477 -5.43 -15.08 36.69
C LEU A 477 -4.66 -15.13 38.00
N SER A 478 -5.29 -15.69 39.03
CA SER A 478 -4.64 -15.93 40.31
C SER A 478 -4.04 -17.33 40.34
N THR A 479 -3.07 -17.58 41.22
CA THR A 479 -2.61 -18.95 41.49
C THR A 479 -3.78 -19.81 41.93
N GLY A 480 -4.01 -20.93 41.24
CA GLY A 480 -5.19 -21.78 41.44
C GLY A 480 -5.38 -22.77 40.32
N THR A 481 -6.37 -23.66 40.46
CA THR A 481 -6.72 -24.65 39.44
C THR A 481 -7.69 -24.06 38.43
N TYR A 482 -7.48 -24.33 37.15
CA TYR A 482 -8.33 -23.91 36.03
C TYR A 482 -8.59 -25.09 35.08
N TYR A 483 -9.67 -24.99 34.31
CA TYR A 483 -10.05 -25.99 33.32
C TYR A 483 -10.07 -25.39 31.92
N LEU A 484 -9.36 -26.02 30.98
CA LEU A 484 -9.29 -25.62 29.59
C LEU A 484 -10.02 -26.67 28.74
N ARG A 485 -11.09 -26.24 28.08
CA ARG A 485 -11.78 -27.00 27.02
C ARG A 485 -11.10 -26.68 25.69
N ALA A 486 -10.58 -27.69 25.00
CA ALA A 486 -10.03 -27.58 23.65
C ALA A 486 -10.93 -28.34 22.67
N TYR A 487 -11.43 -27.67 21.64
CA TYR A 487 -12.54 -28.20 20.86
C TYR A 487 -12.64 -27.62 19.44
N SER A 488 -13.40 -28.28 18.57
CA SER A 488 -13.70 -27.80 17.22
C SER A 488 -15.07 -28.30 16.80
N GLN A 489 -15.64 -27.73 15.73
CA GLN A 489 -16.84 -28.30 15.13
C GLN A 489 -16.54 -29.74 14.66
N SER A 490 -17.52 -30.63 14.75
CA SER A 490 -17.37 -32.05 14.41
C SER A 490 -16.82 -32.28 13.00
N ILE A 491 -17.22 -31.47 12.03
CA ILE A 491 -16.71 -31.52 10.64
C ILE A 491 -15.21 -31.17 10.52
N TYR A 492 -14.65 -30.47 11.50
CA TYR A 492 -13.24 -30.06 11.56
C TYR A 492 -12.44 -30.80 12.63
N ALA A 493 -13.06 -31.76 13.34
CA ALA A 493 -12.40 -32.52 14.38
C ALA A 493 -11.17 -33.25 13.83
N SER A 494 -10.04 -33.11 14.52
CA SER A 494 -8.75 -33.62 14.08
C SER A 494 -7.80 -33.86 15.26
N ALA A 495 -6.67 -34.51 14.99
CA ALA A 495 -5.54 -34.50 15.90
C ALA A 495 -4.73 -33.23 15.67
N ASP A 496 -4.57 -32.41 16.71
CA ASP A 496 -3.83 -31.15 16.67
C ASP A 496 -3.06 -30.93 17.99
N SER A 497 -2.51 -29.73 18.17
CA SER A 497 -1.76 -29.34 19.35
C SER A 497 -1.94 -27.86 19.65
N PHE A 498 -1.72 -27.49 20.91
CA PHE A 498 -1.62 -26.09 21.33
C PHE A 498 -0.43 -25.92 22.27
N ARG A 499 0.02 -24.68 22.44
CA ARG A 499 1.08 -24.29 23.36
C ARG A 499 0.51 -23.45 24.48
N ILE A 500 0.90 -23.76 25.71
CA ILE A 500 0.44 -23.08 26.93
C ILE A 500 1.64 -22.49 27.68
N GLN A 501 1.52 -21.24 28.12
CA GLN A 501 2.52 -20.58 28.96
C GLN A 501 1.88 -19.57 29.92
N ALA A 502 2.31 -19.58 31.19
CA ALA A 502 1.93 -18.63 32.22
C ALA A 502 3.03 -17.58 32.44
N PHE A 503 2.63 -16.33 32.57
CA PHE A 503 3.49 -15.18 32.83
C PHE A 503 3.09 -14.55 34.16
N ALA A 504 4.06 -14.27 35.03
CA ALA A 504 3.79 -13.53 36.26
C ALA A 504 3.45 -12.07 35.92
N SER A 505 2.48 -11.46 36.60
CA SER A 505 2.15 -10.04 36.41
C SER A 505 3.39 -9.17 36.55
N ALA A 506 3.63 -8.29 35.56
CA ALA A 506 4.67 -7.29 35.64
C ALA A 506 4.40 -6.31 36.79
N ALA A 507 5.44 -5.89 37.50
CA ALA A 507 5.29 -4.89 38.57
C ALA A 507 4.96 -3.50 38.02
N ASN A 508 5.38 -3.21 36.79
CA ASN A 508 5.23 -1.94 36.08
C ASN A 508 4.17 -2.00 34.97
N ASP A 509 3.15 -2.85 35.17
CA ASP A 509 1.98 -2.97 34.27
C ASP A 509 1.11 -1.71 34.25
N GLU A 510 1.13 -0.96 35.35
CA GLU A 510 0.39 0.29 35.48
C GLU A 510 1.34 1.45 35.58
N CYS A 511 0.97 2.57 34.95
CA CYS A 511 1.75 3.81 34.97
C CYS A 511 2.11 4.30 36.38
N ALA A 512 1.21 4.10 37.36
CA ALA A 512 1.46 4.47 38.76
C ALA A 512 2.59 3.66 39.42
N ALA A 513 2.95 2.52 38.84
CA ALA A 513 4.01 1.62 39.27
C ALA A 513 5.16 1.54 38.24
N ALA A 514 5.29 2.57 37.37
CA ALA A 514 6.33 2.63 36.35
C ALA A 514 7.72 2.32 36.92
N GLU A 515 8.47 1.48 36.19
CA GLU A 515 9.82 1.10 36.59
C GLU A 515 10.78 2.27 36.33
N LEU A 516 11.54 2.68 37.35
CA LEU A 516 12.53 3.74 37.21
C LEU A 516 13.77 3.24 36.45
N ILE A 517 14.04 3.83 35.28
CA ILE A 517 15.32 3.69 34.58
C ILE A 517 16.38 4.48 35.35
N THR A 518 17.10 3.80 36.23
CA THR A 518 18.12 4.42 37.10
C THR A 518 19.42 4.79 36.38
N ASP A 519 19.65 4.24 35.19
CA ASP A 519 20.85 4.49 34.41
C ASP A 519 20.86 5.89 33.82
N ASP A 520 22.04 6.53 33.78
CA ASP A 520 22.21 7.79 33.06
C ASP A 520 22.04 7.58 31.56
N ILE A 521 20.94 8.08 31.00
CA ILE A 521 20.60 7.97 29.58
C ILE A 521 21.36 8.97 28.69
N SER A 522 22.27 9.80 29.23
CA SER A 522 23.17 10.65 28.41
C SER A 522 24.05 9.84 27.44
N THR A 523 24.20 8.55 27.71
CA THR A 523 24.78 7.56 26.81
C THR A 523 23.81 6.40 26.64
N GLN A 524 23.85 5.72 25.50
CA GLN A 524 22.91 4.66 25.14
C GLN A 524 22.77 3.58 26.24
N ARG A 525 21.52 3.21 26.57
CA ARG A 525 21.16 2.12 27.48
C ARG A 525 20.23 1.12 26.80
N ILE A 526 20.29 -0.14 27.21
CA ILE A 526 19.41 -1.21 26.72
C ILE A 526 18.47 -1.59 27.85
N ILE A 527 17.16 -1.59 27.57
CA ILE A 527 16.11 -2.00 28.50
C ILE A 527 15.45 -3.25 27.91
N ASN A 528 15.33 -4.31 28.72
CA ASN A 528 14.62 -5.53 28.32
C ASN A 528 13.22 -5.52 28.93
N TYR A 529 12.24 -6.06 28.23
CA TYR A 529 10.86 -6.11 28.67
C TYR A 529 10.16 -7.35 28.12
N ASP A 530 9.03 -7.73 28.70
CA ASP A 530 8.18 -8.82 28.19
C ASP A 530 6.70 -8.45 28.34
N ASN A 531 6.12 -7.92 27.27
CA ASN A 531 4.72 -7.45 27.29
C ASN A 531 3.71 -8.58 27.51
N ARG A 532 4.10 -9.86 27.42
CA ARG A 532 3.19 -10.98 27.73
C ARG A 532 2.82 -11.04 29.22
N SER A 533 3.65 -10.43 30.07
CA SER A 533 3.40 -10.27 31.51
C SER A 533 2.49 -9.09 31.87
N ALA A 534 2.09 -8.28 30.88
CA ALA A 534 1.32 -7.05 31.05
C ALA A 534 -0.13 -7.19 30.62
N THR A 535 -0.97 -6.26 31.03
CA THR A 535 -2.34 -6.06 30.59
C THR A 535 -2.45 -4.75 29.81
N GLU A 536 -3.62 -4.48 29.24
CA GLU A 536 -3.89 -3.21 28.58
C GLU A 536 -4.33 -2.18 29.62
N SER A 537 -3.64 -1.05 29.70
CA SER A 537 -3.97 0.01 30.65
C SER A 537 -4.45 1.31 29.97
N LEU A 538 -3.74 1.83 28.96
CA LEU A 538 -4.06 3.11 28.30
C LEU A 538 -3.76 3.10 26.80
N ASP A 539 -4.75 3.42 25.98
CA ASP A 539 -4.56 3.66 24.54
C ASP A 539 -3.78 4.96 24.26
N ALA A 540 -2.80 4.88 23.36
CA ALA A 540 -2.04 6.02 22.86
C ALA A 540 -2.48 6.43 21.45
N SER A 541 -2.04 7.61 20.97
CA SER A 541 -2.47 8.14 19.66
C SER A 541 -2.07 7.26 18.46
N CYS A 542 -1.03 6.43 18.62
CA CYS A 542 -0.60 5.50 17.59
C CYS A 542 -1.29 4.13 17.68
N ASP A 543 -2.09 3.86 18.71
CA ASP A 543 -2.82 2.61 18.87
C ASP A 543 -4.08 2.56 18.00
N SER A 544 -4.60 1.35 17.80
CA SER A 544 -5.84 1.11 17.05
C SER A 544 -6.89 0.56 18.00
N ALA A 545 -7.97 1.29 18.24
CA ALA A 545 -9.00 0.96 19.23
C ALA A 545 -9.70 -0.41 19.03
N SER A 546 -9.47 -1.11 17.91
CA SER A 546 -9.99 -2.46 17.66
C SER A 546 -9.09 -3.58 18.21
N ASN A 547 -7.90 -3.24 18.69
CA ASN A 547 -6.86 -4.17 19.09
C ASN A 547 -6.49 -3.95 20.56
N THR A 548 -6.22 -5.02 21.28
CA THR A 548 -5.68 -4.94 22.65
C THR A 548 -4.17 -4.75 22.61
N TYR A 549 -3.65 -3.76 23.33
CA TYR A 549 -2.22 -3.49 23.47
C TYR A 549 -1.77 -3.73 24.92
N LEU A 550 -0.91 -4.73 25.11
CA LEU A 550 -0.30 -5.01 26.41
C LEU A 550 0.86 -4.05 26.61
N ASP A 551 0.91 -3.38 27.77
CA ASP A 551 1.84 -2.28 27.98
C ASP A 551 2.60 -2.29 29.31
N LEU A 552 3.85 -1.87 29.24
CA LEU A 552 4.75 -1.73 30.38
C LEU A 552 5.19 -0.28 30.50
N TRP A 553 5.32 0.19 31.74
CA TRP A 553 5.58 1.58 32.04
C TRP A 553 6.95 1.79 32.67
N TYR A 554 7.64 2.83 32.22
CA TYR A 554 8.95 3.23 32.70
C TYR A 554 8.96 4.72 33.05
N GLU A 555 9.65 5.09 34.12
CA GLU A 555 9.97 6.48 34.42
C GLU A 555 11.46 6.71 34.14
N PHE A 556 11.81 7.84 33.51
CA PHE A 556 13.20 8.25 33.32
C PHE A 556 13.39 9.73 33.61
N THR A 557 14.61 10.11 34.01
CA THR A 557 14.99 11.50 34.22
C THR A 557 15.79 12.01 33.02
N MET A 558 15.25 13.01 32.33
CA MET A 558 15.94 13.77 31.30
C MET A 558 17.01 14.67 31.93
N PRO A 559 18.32 14.48 31.63
CA PRO A 559 19.41 15.15 32.35
C PRO A 559 19.61 16.63 31.95
N PHE A 560 19.17 17.02 30.74
CA PHE A 560 19.33 18.35 30.16
C PHE A 560 18.19 18.62 29.16
N ALA A 561 18.03 19.86 28.71
CA ALA A 561 17.08 20.14 27.62
C ALA A 561 17.57 19.53 26.30
N GLY A 562 16.71 18.87 25.54
CA GLY A 562 17.04 18.25 24.26
C GLY A 562 16.09 17.11 23.86
N ASN A 563 16.61 16.08 23.21
CA ASN A 563 15.83 15.01 22.60
C ASN A 563 16.11 13.67 23.26
N VAL A 564 15.17 12.72 23.15
CA VAL A 564 15.40 11.31 23.50
C VAL A 564 15.15 10.46 22.26
N GLU A 565 16.09 9.56 21.96
CA GLU A 565 16.00 8.59 20.86
C GLU A 565 15.71 7.19 21.40
N ILE A 566 14.76 6.50 20.77
CA ILE A 566 14.52 5.06 20.95
C ILE A 566 14.98 4.32 19.69
N THR A 567 15.85 3.32 19.85
CA THR A 567 16.33 2.50 18.72
C THR A 567 16.39 1.01 19.04
N GLY A 568 16.56 0.19 17.99
CA GLY A 568 16.78 -1.25 18.13
C GLY A 568 15.53 -2.04 18.44
N VAL A 569 14.38 -1.53 18.03
CA VAL A 569 13.05 -2.07 18.38
C VAL A 569 12.41 -2.77 17.20
N GLY A 570 11.53 -3.74 17.49
CA GLY A 570 10.70 -4.38 16.48
C GLY A 570 9.67 -3.41 15.88
N SER A 571 9.18 -3.71 14.68
CA SER A 571 8.12 -2.91 14.04
C SER A 571 6.73 -3.13 14.66
N LEU A 572 6.60 -4.11 15.56
CA LEU A 572 5.35 -4.50 16.23
C LEU A 572 5.22 -3.84 17.61
N ASP A 573 6.30 -3.25 18.10
CA ASP A 573 6.36 -2.52 19.36
C ASP A 573 6.13 -1.03 19.13
N ARG A 574 5.54 -0.41 20.13
CA ARG A 574 5.17 1.00 20.15
C ARG A 574 5.72 1.65 21.41
N PHE A 575 6.09 2.91 21.24
CA PHE A 575 6.68 3.71 22.29
C PHE A 575 5.92 5.02 22.39
N THR A 576 5.47 5.33 23.60
CA THR A 576 4.72 6.55 23.87
C THR A 576 5.34 7.30 25.04
N PHE A 577 5.64 8.57 24.83
CA PHE A 577 6.18 9.46 25.85
C PHE A 577 5.08 10.31 26.46
N TYR A 578 5.08 10.48 27.77
CA TYR A 578 4.19 11.37 28.51
C TYR A 578 4.97 12.30 29.43
N ASP A 579 4.42 13.50 29.67
CA ASP A 579 5.00 14.48 30.59
C ASP A 579 4.98 14.00 32.07
N SER A 580 4.02 13.15 32.41
CA SER A 580 3.76 12.63 33.73
C SER A 580 2.74 11.50 33.64
N CYS A 581 2.58 10.74 34.72
CA CYS A 581 1.61 9.66 34.72
C CYS A 581 0.17 10.19 34.65
N GLY A 582 -0.59 9.76 33.64
CA GLY A 582 -1.92 10.31 33.32
C GLY A 582 -1.92 11.73 32.77
N GLY A 583 -0.75 12.22 32.36
CA GLY A 583 -0.54 13.56 31.80
C GLY A 583 -0.66 13.61 30.27
N THR A 584 0.00 14.58 29.66
CA THR A 584 -0.09 14.83 28.21
C THR A 584 0.82 13.89 27.44
N GLU A 585 0.29 13.27 26.38
CA GLU A 585 1.11 12.54 25.40
C GLU A 585 2.00 13.52 24.64
N ILE A 586 3.30 13.25 24.63
CA ILE A 586 4.32 14.04 23.94
C ILE A 586 4.53 13.51 22.52
N ASN A 587 4.69 12.20 22.39
CA ASN A 587 4.83 11.54 21.10
C ASN A 587 4.48 10.05 21.20
N CYS A 588 4.01 9.47 20.09
CA CYS A 588 3.72 8.05 19.94
C CYS A 588 4.20 7.58 18.57
N PHE A 589 5.02 6.54 18.55
CA PHE A 589 5.52 5.98 17.30
C PHE A 589 5.71 4.47 17.37
N SER A 590 5.83 3.86 16.20
CA SER A 590 6.28 2.47 16.00
C SER A 590 7.65 2.51 15.32
N ASN A 591 8.48 1.48 15.55
CA ASN A 591 9.89 1.45 15.15
C ASN A 591 10.77 2.45 15.93
N ASN A 592 11.98 2.70 15.41
CA ASN A 592 12.86 3.73 15.97
C ASN A 592 12.23 5.12 15.84
N GLY A 593 12.42 5.97 16.84
CA GLY A 593 11.84 7.30 16.85
C GLY A 593 12.41 8.18 17.94
N PHE A 594 11.89 9.41 18.02
CA PHE A 594 12.38 10.46 18.90
C PHE A 594 11.24 11.09 19.70
N ALA A 595 11.56 11.56 20.91
CA ALA A 595 10.79 12.60 21.58
C ALA A 595 11.64 13.88 21.61
N PHE A 596 11.16 14.93 20.95
CA PHE A 596 11.91 16.18 20.75
C PHE A 596 11.58 17.24 21.80
N GLY A 597 12.54 18.14 22.06
CA GLY A 597 12.29 19.37 22.83
C GLY A 597 11.93 19.16 24.31
N LEU A 598 12.36 18.05 24.90
CA LEU A 598 12.17 17.73 26.30
C LEU A 598 13.02 18.66 27.18
N SER A 599 12.45 19.10 28.30
CA SER A 599 13.18 19.87 29.33
C SER A 599 13.85 18.93 30.34
N ALA A 600 14.81 19.42 31.14
CA ALA A 600 15.34 18.62 32.23
C ALA A 600 14.24 18.32 33.27
N GLY A 601 14.02 17.05 33.61
CA GLY A 601 12.90 16.62 34.45
C GLY A 601 12.59 15.13 34.29
N ASN A 602 11.51 14.67 34.95
CA ASN A 602 11.07 13.28 34.85
C ASN A 602 9.99 13.13 33.79
N TYR A 603 10.00 12.00 33.08
CA TYR A 603 9.06 11.65 32.03
C TYR A 603 8.66 10.18 32.15
N ILE A 604 7.52 9.86 31.56
CA ILE A 604 7.00 8.49 31.49
C ILE A 604 7.14 7.96 30.06
N LEU A 605 7.60 6.72 29.93
CA LEU A 605 7.70 5.96 28.70
C LEU A 605 6.80 4.73 28.83
N ARG A 606 5.79 4.63 27.97
CA ARG A 606 5.00 3.42 27.76
C ARG A 606 5.60 2.61 26.61
N VAL A 607 5.79 1.32 26.83
CA VAL A 607 6.25 0.35 25.84
C VAL A 607 5.13 -0.65 25.64
N SER A 608 4.56 -0.72 24.44
CA SER A 608 3.39 -1.55 24.19
C SER A 608 3.50 -2.38 22.92
N SER A 609 2.77 -3.49 22.88
CA SER A 609 2.65 -4.35 21.70
C SER A 609 1.25 -4.91 21.62
N GLN A 610 0.74 -5.12 20.41
CA GLN A 610 -0.54 -5.81 20.24
C GLN A 610 -0.48 -7.21 20.87
N SER A 611 -1.53 -7.63 21.58
CA SER A 611 -1.56 -8.89 22.34
C SER A 611 -1.13 -10.13 21.52
N ILE A 612 -1.51 -10.21 20.24
CA ILE A 612 -1.13 -11.31 19.34
C ILE A 612 0.37 -11.35 18.97
N TYR A 613 1.09 -10.24 19.18
CA TYR A 613 2.53 -10.10 18.92
C TYR A 613 3.35 -9.88 20.19
N ALA A 614 2.71 -9.88 21.36
CA ALA A 614 3.39 -9.69 22.62
C ALA A 614 4.47 -10.75 22.81
N SER A 615 5.69 -10.29 23.13
CA SER A 615 6.86 -11.14 23.30
C SER A 615 7.87 -10.49 24.25
N ALA A 616 8.92 -11.23 24.59
CA ALA A 616 10.10 -10.66 25.25
C ALA A 616 11.00 -9.99 24.21
N ASP A 617 11.32 -8.72 24.42
CA ASP A 617 12.19 -7.93 23.54
C ASP A 617 13.02 -6.89 24.33
N SER A 618 13.69 -5.99 23.62
CA SER A 618 14.52 -4.95 24.18
C SER A 618 14.50 -3.68 23.32
N PHE A 619 14.70 -2.53 23.94
CA PHE A 619 14.90 -1.26 23.25
C PHE A 619 16.13 -0.54 23.76
N ARG A 620 16.67 0.37 22.94
CA ARG A 620 17.74 1.29 23.33
C ARG A 620 17.18 2.68 23.55
N ILE A 621 17.60 3.34 24.63
CA ILE A 621 17.24 4.73 24.94
C ILE A 621 18.51 5.58 25.11
N GLN A 622 18.50 6.79 24.54
CA GLN A 622 19.57 7.78 24.72
C GLN A 622 19.02 9.22 24.69
N ALA A 623 19.47 10.06 25.61
CA ALA A 623 19.22 11.50 25.63
C ALA A 623 20.34 12.27 24.92
N PHE A 624 19.96 13.27 24.13
CA PHE A 624 20.83 14.16 23.36
C PHE A 624 20.58 15.61 23.76
N GLN A 625 21.62 16.33 24.16
CA GLN A 625 21.49 17.72 24.57
C GLN A 625 21.21 18.60 23.35
N ALA A 626 20.26 19.54 23.48
CA ALA A 626 19.89 20.48 22.43
C ALA A 626 21.13 21.12 21.78
N LEU A 627 21.07 21.25 20.47
CA LEU A 627 22.13 21.83 19.68
C LEU A 627 22.11 23.37 19.79
N PRO A 628 23.24 24.07 20.06
CA PRO A 628 23.24 25.53 20.16
C PRO A 628 22.98 26.25 18.83
N ASN A 629 23.45 25.67 17.72
CA ASN A 629 23.32 26.20 16.37
C ASN A 629 22.18 25.54 15.58
N ASP A 630 21.06 25.30 16.26
CA ASP A 630 19.86 24.66 15.71
C ASP A 630 18.98 25.61 14.87
N ASP A 631 19.35 26.90 14.79
CA ASP A 631 18.68 27.89 13.96
C ASP A 631 19.70 28.79 13.26
N CYS A 632 19.29 29.44 12.16
CA CYS A 632 20.20 30.29 11.38
C CYS A 632 20.64 31.55 12.11
N ALA A 633 19.92 31.99 13.15
CA ALA A 633 20.29 33.16 13.94
C ALA A 633 21.49 32.86 14.86
N ASN A 634 21.61 31.60 15.29
CA ASN A 634 22.69 31.06 16.12
C ASN A 634 23.70 30.25 15.31
N ALA A 635 23.74 30.44 13.98
CA ALA A 635 24.63 29.71 13.09
C ALA A 635 26.10 29.83 13.52
N GLU A 636 26.76 28.68 13.70
CA GLU A 636 28.15 28.63 14.13
C GLU A 636 29.09 29.10 13.00
N MET A 637 29.99 30.04 13.28
CA MET A 637 30.94 30.54 12.28
C MET A 637 32.05 29.51 12.04
N ILE A 638 32.24 29.11 10.78
CA ILE A 638 33.26 28.17 10.33
C ILE A 638 34.15 28.78 9.24
N SER A 639 35.36 28.26 9.09
CA SER A 639 36.30 28.67 8.05
C SER A 639 36.21 27.80 6.80
N VAL A 640 36.51 28.39 5.64
CA VAL A 640 36.70 27.66 4.39
C VAL A 640 38.14 27.19 4.29
N ALA A 641 38.40 25.90 4.18
CA ALA A 641 39.73 25.34 4.11
C ALA A 641 40.48 25.71 2.83
N GLY A 642 41.81 25.71 2.90
CA GLY A 642 42.67 25.76 1.72
C GLY A 642 42.50 24.51 0.85
N VAL A 643 42.87 24.61 -0.43
CA VAL A 643 42.74 23.48 -1.37
C VAL A 643 43.61 22.30 -0.91
N GLY A 644 43.00 21.13 -0.76
CA GLY A 644 43.61 19.89 -0.24
C GLY A 644 43.55 19.72 1.28
N ALA A 645 43.01 20.68 2.04
CA ALA A 645 43.08 20.70 3.51
C ALA A 645 41.88 20.06 4.24
N CYS A 646 40.88 19.53 3.52
CA CYS A 646 39.73 18.84 4.12
C CYS A 646 40.05 17.52 4.84
N SER A 647 41.31 17.09 4.86
CA SER A 647 41.75 15.98 5.72
C SER A 647 41.93 16.37 7.19
N SER A 648 42.10 17.67 7.50
CA SER A 648 42.40 18.17 8.84
C SER A 648 41.45 19.27 9.36
N GLN A 649 40.54 19.78 8.52
CA GLN A 649 39.62 20.89 8.86
C GLN A 649 38.14 20.49 8.74
N ASN A 650 37.82 19.29 9.21
CA ASN A 650 36.45 18.76 9.19
C ASN A 650 35.59 19.37 10.30
N ILE A 651 34.36 19.73 9.95
CA ILE A 651 33.28 20.07 10.88
C ILE A 651 32.45 18.81 11.12
N THR A 652 32.17 18.47 12.39
CA THR A 652 31.33 17.33 12.76
C THR A 652 30.20 17.79 13.67
N VAL A 653 28.98 17.35 13.38
CA VAL A 653 27.79 17.63 14.19
C VAL A 653 26.90 16.41 14.28
N ASP A 654 26.31 16.19 15.46
CA ASP A 654 25.33 15.13 15.68
C ASP A 654 23.92 15.70 15.53
N THR A 655 23.26 15.38 14.41
CA THR A 655 21.92 15.92 14.11
C THR A 655 20.84 15.36 15.04
N ARG A 656 21.10 14.30 15.83
CA ARG A 656 20.15 13.82 16.85
C ARG A 656 19.88 14.84 17.95
N ARG A 657 20.74 15.85 18.06
CA ARG A 657 20.65 16.98 19.00
C ARG A 657 19.75 18.12 18.51
N ALA A 658 19.42 18.13 17.22
CA ALA A 658 18.67 19.19 16.57
C ALA A 658 17.16 19.03 16.78
N SER A 659 16.40 20.12 16.68
CA SER A 659 14.95 20.08 16.65
C SER A 659 14.43 19.66 15.27
N GLU A 660 13.12 19.41 15.18
CA GLU A 660 12.48 19.07 13.91
C GLU A 660 12.31 20.31 13.02
N THR A 661 12.82 20.23 11.80
CA THR A 661 12.63 21.25 10.76
C THR A 661 11.73 20.74 9.64
N PHE A 662 10.80 21.60 9.21
CA PHE A 662 9.83 21.34 8.16
C PHE A 662 9.80 22.49 7.14
N ALA A 663 9.15 22.27 5.99
CA ALA A 663 8.89 23.35 5.04
C ALA A 663 8.05 24.48 5.68
N PRO A 664 8.33 25.76 5.41
CA PRO A 664 9.22 26.29 4.35
C PRO A 664 10.68 26.49 4.76
N ASP A 665 11.06 26.14 5.99
CA ASP A 665 12.37 26.43 6.57
C ASP A 665 13.45 25.41 6.17
N ILE A 666 13.30 24.80 4.99
CA ILE A 666 14.22 23.81 4.41
C ILE A 666 14.64 24.25 3.00
N GLY A 667 15.81 23.80 2.56
CA GLY A 667 16.28 24.03 1.19
C GLY A 667 15.38 23.41 0.11
N ASN A 668 15.42 23.94 -1.10
CA ASN A 668 14.59 23.49 -2.22
C ASN A 668 14.87 22.04 -2.66
N CYS A 669 16.05 21.51 -2.37
CA CYS A 669 16.42 20.12 -2.65
C CYS A 669 16.05 19.16 -1.50
N PHE A 670 15.47 19.66 -0.41
CA PHE A 670 14.98 18.85 0.70
C PHE A 670 13.60 18.31 0.34
N SER A 671 13.32 17.07 0.73
CA SER A 671 11.99 16.51 0.55
C SER A 671 11.01 17.12 1.55
N THR A 672 9.89 17.65 1.07
CA THR A 672 8.80 18.15 1.93
C THR A 672 7.99 17.04 2.60
N SER A 673 8.21 15.78 2.22
CA SER A 673 7.55 14.60 2.81
C SER A 673 8.29 13.97 3.99
N GLN A 674 9.44 14.54 4.38
CA GLN A 674 10.30 14.02 5.43
C GLN A 674 10.49 15.05 6.53
N THR A 675 10.72 14.57 7.75
CA THR A 675 11.20 15.40 8.87
C THR A 675 12.71 15.49 8.81
N TRP A 676 13.22 16.71 8.89
CA TRP A 676 14.65 17.00 8.87
C TRP A 676 15.13 17.42 10.25
N LEU A 677 16.38 17.07 10.56
CA LEU A 677 17.11 17.50 11.74
C LEU A 677 18.34 18.23 11.21
N ASP A 678 18.49 19.51 11.55
CA ASP A 678 19.50 20.35 10.94
C ASP A 678 20.37 21.13 11.93
N ALA A 679 21.49 21.60 11.43
CA ALA A 679 22.44 22.43 12.13
C ALA A 679 22.85 23.56 11.19
N TRP A 680 23.02 24.75 11.76
CA TRP A 680 23.32 25.95 10.99
C TRP A 680 24.74 26.40 11.21
N TYR A 681 25.39 26.72 10.09
CA TYR A 681 26.74 27.25 10.05
C TYR A 681 26.78 28.52 9.21
N SER A 682 27.74 29.40 9.47
CA SER A 682 28.01 30.56 8.62
C SER A 682 29.49 30.62 8.26
N PHE A 683 29.82 31.14 7.08
CA PHE A 683 31.21 31.34 6.66
C PHE A 683 31.35 32.60 5.82
N GLU A 684 32.49 33.26 5.92
CA GLU A 684 32.85 34.35 5.01
C GLU A 684 33.57 33.78 3.79
N ALA A 685 33.13 34.13 2.59
CA ALA A 685 33.71 33.64 1.35
C ALA A 685 35.10 34.24 1.10
N PRO A 686 36.15 33.43 0.98
CA PRO A 686 37.52 33.91 0.76
C PRO A 686 37.86 34.10 -0.72
N ILE A 687 36.90 33.88 -1.64
CA ILE A 687 37.03 34.03 -3.09
C ILE A 687 35.72 34.50 -3.72
N THR A 688 35.81 35.10 -4.91
CA THR A 688 34.70 35.17 -5.85
C THR A 688 34.83 34.00 -6.81
N GLY A 689 33.84 33.11 -6.84
CA GLY A 689 33.91 31.87 -7.60
C GLY A 689 33.17 30.73 -6.90
N ASN A 690 33.80 29.57 -6.82
CA ASN A 690 33.18 28.34 -6.37
C ASN A 690 33.95 27.74 -5.18
N ILE A 691 33.28 27.56 -4.05
CA ILE A 691 33.76 26.75 -2.92
C ILE A 691 33.19 25.34 -3.07
N THR A 692 33.99 24.32 -2.79
CA THR A 692 33.53 22.93 -2.76
C THR A 692 33.16 22.54 -1.35
N LEU A 693 31.99 21.93 -1.16
CA LEU A 693 31.62 21.24 0.07
C LEU A 693 31.86 19.74 -0.11
N ASN A 694 32.71 19.19 0.73
CA ASN A 694 33.05 17.76 0.78
C ASN A 694 32.49 17.15 2.07
N SER A 695 31.64 16.12 1.96
CA SER A 695 31.20 15.33 3.11
C SER A 695 31.88 13.96 3.14
N SER A 696 32.30 13.55 4.33
CA SER A 696 32.81 12.18 4.58
C SER A 696 31.73 11.25 5.13
N SER A 697 30.50 11.74 5.26
CA SER A 697 29.34 10.95 5.66
C SER A 697 28.36 10.81 4.49
N PHE A 698 27.39 9.91 4.62
CA PHE A 698 26.34 9.70 3.61
C PHE A 698 24.96 10.11 4.17
N ASN A 699 23.96 10.18 3.28
CA ASN A 699 22.56 10.57 3.57
C ASN A 699 22.38 11.96 4.19
N ASN A 700 23.25 12.91 3.83
CA ASN A 700 23.15 14.31 4.25
C ASN A 700 22.45 15.16 3.21
N THR A 701 21.95 16.33 3.59
CA THR A 701 21.50 17.35 2.64
C THR A 701 21.99 18.71 3.10
N PHE A 702 22.42 19.54 2.16
CA PHE A 702 22.93 20.88 2.42
C PHE A 702 22.15 21.90 1.60
N ALA A 703 21.78 23.01 2.24
CA ALA A 703 21.33 24.21 1.57
C ALA A 703 22.17 25.40 2.02
N VAL A 704 22.41 26.34 1.10
CA VAL A 704 23.23 27.52 1.35
C VAL A 704 22.45 28.78 0.99
N TYR A 705 22.53 29.80 1.83
CA TYR A 705 21.77 31.04 1.73
C TYR A 705 22.68 32.27 1.81
N GLU A 706 22.30 33.35 1.12
CA GLU A 706 23.03 34.64 1.16
C GLU A 706 22.90 35.39 2.49
N SER A 707 21.88 35.05 3.28
CA SER A 707 21.67 35.54 4.64
C SER A 707 20.76 34.55 5.39
N CYS A 708 20.71 34.62 6.72
CA CYS A 708 19.69 33.89 7.50
C CYS A 708 18.27 34.30 7.02
N GLY A 709 17.47 33.31 6.59
CA GLY A 709 16.16 33.52 5.93
C GLY A 709 16.21 34.18 4.54
N GLY A 710 17.39 34.25 3.92
CA GLY A 710 17.62 34.88 2.62
C GLY A 710 17.35 33.98 1.42
N THR A 711 17.84 34.39 0.25
CA THR A 711 17.73 33.59 -0.98
C THR A 711 18.73 32.43 -0.95
N GLU A 712 18.26 31.25 -1.36
CA GLU A 712 19.09 30.05 -1.54
C GLU A 712 20.01 30.22 -2.75
N VAL A 713 21.31 29.98 -2.55
CA VAL A 713 22.37 30.04 -3.58
C VAL A 713 22.82 28.65 -4.06
N ALA A 714 22.69 27.62 -3.21
CA ALA A 714 23.00 26.25 -3.60
C ALA A 714 22.21 25.26 -2.74
N CYS A 715 21.88 24.10 -3.31
CA CYS A 715 21.28 22.99 -2.57
C CYS A 715 21.71 21.65 -3.19
N PHE A 716 22.18 20.72 -2.38
CA PHE A 716 22.68 19.42 -2.84
C PHE A 716 22.65 18.36 -1.73
N GLY A 717 22.56 17.08 -2.13
CA GLY A 717 22.37 15.95 -1.21
C GLY A 717 23.64 15.20 -0.78
N GLN A 718 24.85 15.67 -1.08
CA GLN A 718 26.12 15.13 -0.52
C GLN A 718 27.22 16.20 -0.70
N ASN A 719 28.10 16.01 -1.69
CA ASN A 719 29.09 16.99 -2.08
C ASN A 719 28.45 18.00 -3.04
N GLY A 720 28.95 19.21 -3.03
CA GLY A 720 28.41 20.26 -3.89
C GLY A 720 29.38 21.40 -4.11
N VAL A 721 28.98 22.29 -5.00
CA VAL A 721 29.73 23.50 -5.32
C VAL A 721 28.84 24.69 -4.98
N ILE A 722 29.40 25.63 -4.21
CA ILE A 722 28.71 26.80 -3.70
C ILE A 722 29.27 28.02 -4.45
N PRO A 723 28.46 28.70 -5.28
CA PRO A 723 28.87 29.96 -5.89
C PRO A 723 28.89 31.05 -4.82
N VAL A 724 30.02 31.75 -4.72
CA VAL A 724 30.26 32.77 -3.69
C VAL A 724 30.92 34.02 -4.26
N VAL A 725 30.71 35.13 -3.57
CA VAL A 725 31.37 36.41 -3.84
C VAL A 725 32.28 36.74 -2.66
N PHE A 726 33.52 37.14 -2.94
CA PHE A 726 34.54 37.41 -1.94
C PHE A 726 34.04 38.39 -0.87
N GLY A 727 34.25 38.06 0.39
CA GLY A 727 33.89 38.88 1.55
C GLY A 727 32.42 38.83 1.97
N ASN A 728 31.55 38.16 1.22
CA ASN A 728 30.17 37.93 1.65
C ASN A 728 30.10 36.79 2.66
N THR A 729 29.21 36.92 3.65
CA THR A 729 28.89 35.84 4.60
C THR A 729 27.72 35.03 4.06
N TYR A 730 27.87 33.70 4.05
CA TYR A 730 26.85 32.74 3.66
C TYR A 730 26.46 31.87 4.84
N TYR A 731 25.23 31.33 4.80
CA TYR A 731 24.67 30.46 5.83
C TYR A 731 24.41 29.08 5.24
N ILE A 732 24.80 28.01 5.93
CA ILE A 732 24.62 26.63 5.51
C ILE A 732 23.68 25.93 6.48
N GLN A 733 22.58 25.39 5.96
CA GLN A 733 21.74 24.42 6.63
C GLN A 733 22.29 23.02 6.34
N VAL A 734 22.73 22.33 7.38
CA VAL A 734 23.32 20.99 7.29
C VAL A 734 22.37 19.99 7.93
N ALA A 735 21.80 19.08 7.14
CA ALA A 735 20.66 18.29 7.61
C ALA A 735 20.77 16.80 7.32
N ARG A 736 20.04 16.03 8.13
CA ARG A 736 19.69 14.63 7.87
C ARG A 736 18.22 14.40 8.18
N THR A 737 17.65 13.35 7.60
CA THR A 737 16.31 12.90 8.00
C THR A 737 16.35 12.20 9.35
N THR A 738 15.23 12.12 10.05
CA THR A 738 15.09 11.38 11.32
C THR A 738 15.51 9.91 11.23
N ILE A 739 15.39 9.28 10.05
CA ILE A 739 15.79 7.87 9.82
C ILE A 739 17.32 7.71 9.72
N SER A 740 18.04 8.75 9.29
CA SER A 740 19.51 8.74 9.15
C SER A 740 20.20 9.61 10.19
N ALA A 741 19.47 10.05 11.22
CA ALA A 741 19.98 10.95 12.25
C ALA A 741 21.27 10.41 12.89
N GLY A 742 22.21 11.30 13.16
CA GLY A 742 23.48 10.95 13.78
C GLY A 742 24.58 11.93 13.46
N GLU A 743 25.82 11.54 13.75
CA GLU A 743 26.99 12.34 13.40
C GLU A 743 27.15 12.44 11.87
N LEU A 744 27.24 13.67 11.36
CA LEU A 744 27.78 13.95 10.03
C LEU A 744 29.01 14.82 10.10
N THR A 745 29.89 14.59 9.14
CA THR A 745 31.14 15.32 8.96
C THR A 745 31.22 15.92 7.55
N PHE A 746 31.61 17.20 7.47
CA PHE A 746 31.79 17.93 6.21
C PHE A 746 32.92 18.96 6.30
N CYS A 747 33.36 19.48 5.16
CA CYS A 747 34.39 20.50 5.03
C CYS A 747 34.11 21.40 3.82
N LEU A 748 34.38 22.70 3.98
CA LEU A 748 34.36 23.69 2.89
C LEU A 748 35.78 23.89 2.37
N GLU A 749 35.98 23.96 1.06
CA GLU A 749 37.30 24.02 0.42
C GLU A 749 37.34 25.04 -0.71
N GLY A 750 38.37 25.90 -0.73
CA GLY A 750 38.58 26.87 -1.80
C GLY A 750 39.24 28.19 -1.37
N ALA A 751 39.71 28.31 -0.12
CA ALA A 751 40.44 29.50 0.30
C ALA A 751 41.83 29.55 -0.37
N PRO A 752 42.26 30.71 -0.92
CA PRO A 752 43.62 30.89 -1.42
C PRO A 752 44.60 30.92 -0.25
N ASP A 753 45.83 30.49 -0.48
CA ASP A 753 46.90 30.64 0.50
C ASP A 753 47.31 32.11 0.60
N VAL A 754 47.94 32.50 1.72
CA VAL A 754 48.52 33.84 1.85
C VAL A 754 49.83 33.88 1.06
N ALA A 755 50.01 34.90 0.23
CA ALA A 755 51.16 35.00 -0.65
C ALA A 755 52.47 34.94 0.14
N LEU A 756 53.31 33.96 -0.18
CA LEU A 756 54.59 33.76 0.50
C LEU A 756 55.57 34.92 0.23
N GLY A 757 55.53 35.46 -0.99
CA GLY A 757 56.53 36.41 -1.48
C GLY A 757 57.92 35.80 -1.62
N THR A 758 58.83 36.53 -2.26
CA THR A 758 60.24 36.13 -2.35
C THR A 758 61.09 37.02 -1.43
N ALA A 759 61.74 36.43 -0.43
CA ALA A 759 62.58 37.17 0.52
C ALA A 759 63.66 38.03 -0.19
N GLY A 760 63.79 39.28 0.25
CA GLY A 760 64.70 40.27 -0.31
C GLY A 760 64.31 40.85 -1.67
N VAL A 761 63.16 40.45 -2.25
CA VAL A 761 62.70 40.91 -3.56
C VAL A 761 61.45 41.77 -3.41
N CYS A 762 61.46 42.93 -4.07
CA CYS A 762 60.25 43.74 -4.23
C CYS A 762 59.43 43.16 -5.39
N GLU A 763 58.41 42.38 -5.06
CA GLU A 763 57.57 41.69 -6.01
C GLU A 763 56.42 42.59 -6.48
N ALA A 764 56.25 42.70 -7.80
CA ALA A 764 55.12 43.41 -8.38
C ALA A 764 53.93 42.47 -8.53
N ILE A 765 52.82 42.82 -7.88
CA ILE A 765 51.59 42.03 -7.88
C ILE A 765 50.73 42.43 -9.09
N PRO A 766 50.08 41.47 -9.77
CA PRO A 766 49.15 41.76 -10.87
C PRO A 766 48.16 42.89 -10.53
N THR A 767 47.98 43.82 -11.47
CA THR A 767 47.12 44.98 -11.26
C THR A 767 45.64 44.60 -11.28
N VAL A 768 44.85 45.27 -10.44
CA VAL A 768 43.39 45.06 -10.34
C VAL A 768 42.67 46.37 -10.67
N ASP A 769 41.54 46.32 -11.37
CA ASP A 769 40.70 47.51 -11.64
C ASP A 769 39.51 47.55 -10.65
N ILE A 770 39.44 48.62 -9.85
CA ILE A 770 38.33 48.87 -8.92
C ILE A 770 37.64 50.15 -9.35
N SER A 771 36.59 50.01 -10.16
CA SER A 771 35.96 51.13 -10.84
C SER A 771 34.45 50.94 -10.98
N THR A 772 33.74 52.05 -11.16
CA THR A 772 32.29 52.05 -11.41
C THR A 772 31.93 51.26 -12.67
N ALA A 773 32.84 51.21 -13.66
CA ALA A 773 32.68 50.44 -14.89
C ALA A 773 32.72 48.92 -14.65
N GLN A 774 33.52 48.46 -13.67
CA GLN A 774 33.55 47.05 -13.27
C GLN A 774 32.42 46.69 -12.29
N GLY A 775 31.71 47.67 -11.74
CA GLY A 775 30.60 47.46 -10.81
C GLY A 775 31.01 46.98 -9.41
N ASN A 776 32.30 46.98 -9.09
CA ASN A 776 32.86 46.36 -7.88
C ASN A 776 33.23 47.36 -6.76
N THR A 777 32.80 48.62 -6.85
CA THR A 777 33.24 49.69 -5.93
C THR A 777 32.73 49.54 -4.49
N ASN A 778 31.71 48.72 -4.25
CA ASN A 778 31.18 48.43 -2.91
C ASN A 778 31.44 46.98 -2.46
N GLU A 779 32.21 46.22 -3.25
CA GLU A 779 32.57 44.84 -2.96
C GLU A 779 34.01 44.77 -2.45
N TRP A 780 34.34 43.73 -1.69
CA TRP A 780 35.73 43.43 -1.38
C TRP A 780 36.38 42.82 -2.61
N VAL A 781 37.43 43.45 -3.12
CA VAL A 781 38.19 42.97 -4.28
C VAL A 781 39.53 42.41 -3.80
N PRO A 782 39.81 41.10 -3.99
CA PRO A 782 41.08 40.51 -3.62
C PRO A 782 42.19 40.92 -4.58
N ILE A 783 43.40 41.08 -4.03
CA ILE A 783 44.65 41.32 -4.75
C ILE A 783 45.49 40.06 -4.59
N LEU A 784 45.61 39.31 -5.67
CA LEU A 784 46.29 38.02 -5.73
C LEU A 784 47.63 38.16 -6.45
N ASP A 785 48.62 37.37 -6.05
CA ASP A 785 49.88 37.24 -6.76
C ASP A 785 49.73 36.40 -8.05
N ALA A 786 50.85 36.12 -8.72
CA ALA A 786 50.83 35.34 -9.96
C ALA A 786 50.51 33.84 -9.75
N ALA A 787 50.64 33.32 -8.53
CA ALA A 787 50.27 31.96 -8.15
C ALA A 787 48.79 31.85 -7.76
N GLY A 788 48.13 32.99 -7.49
CA GLY A 788 46.74 33.06 -7.03
C GLY A 788 46.61 33.21 -5.51
N ASP A 789 47.72 33.43 -4.80
CA ASP A 789 47.77 33.59 -3.36
C ASP A 789 47.43 35.02 -2.97
N ILE A 790 46.76 35.20 -1.83
CA ILE A 790 46.22 36.50 -1.42
C ILE A 790 47.27 37.37 -0.72
N VAL A 791 47.39 38.62 -1.19
CA VAL A 791 48.28 39.64 -0.62
C VAL A 791 47.48 40.65 0.19
N ALA A 792 46.41 41.17 -0.40
CA ALA A 792 45.55 42.20 0.18
C ALA A 792 44.13 42.08 -0.36
N ALA A 793 43.17 42.76 0.24
CA ALA A 793 41.85 43.00 -0.34
C ALA A 793 41.40 44.44 -0.06
N ILE A 794 40.63 45.03 -0.96
CA ILE A 794 40.16 46.41 -0.84
C ILE A 794 38.65 46.45 -1.05
N ASN A 795 37.91 47.06 -0.13
CA ASN A 795 36.57 47.55 -0.38
C ASN A 795 36.62 49.08 -0.56
N ALA A 796 36.33 49.54 -1.77
CA ALA A 796 36.45 50.95 -2.10
C ALA A 796 35.32 51.81 -1.50
N ASN A 797 34.32 51.22 -0.81
CA ASN A 797 33.21 51.92 -0.17
C ASN A 797 32.53 52.94 -1.10
N GLY A 798 32.36 52.57 -2.37
CA GLY A 798 31.75 53.39 -3.42
C GLY A 798 32.73 54.30 -4.19
N ASN A 799 34.01 54.35 -3.81
CA ASN A 799 35.03 55.11 -4.56
C ASN A 799 35.42 54.40 -5.85
N ASP A 800 35.63 55.19 -6.91
CA ASP A 800 36.26 54.72 -8.15
C ASP A 800 37.78 54.93 -8.03
N LEU A 801 38.53 53.84 -7.86
CA LEU A 801 40.00 53.87 -7.67
C LEU A 801 40.75 53.71 -9.00
N GLY A 802 40.07 53.21 -10.03
CA GLY A 802 40.65 52.78 -11.30
C GLY A 802 41.66 51.65 -11.11
N THR A 803 42.79 51.72 -11.80
CA THR A 803 43.84 50.71 -11.71
C THR A 803 44.58 50.79 -10.37
N VAL A 804 44.52 49.71 -9.62
CA VAL A 804 45.26 49.45 -8.39
C VAL A 804 46.54 48.67 -8.71
N THR A 805 47.65 49.18 -8.23
CA THR A 805 49.00 48.59 -8.33
C THR A 805 49.47 48.26 -6.93
N THR A 806 49.98 47.03 -6.74
CA THR A 806 50.44 46.55 -5.43
C THR A 806 51.83 45.96 -5.57
N THR A 807 52.69 46.17 -4.57
CA THR A 807 53.96 45.46 -4.44
C THR A 807 54.08 44.83 -3.06
N LEU A 808 54.64 43.62 -3.00
CA LEU A 808 54.91 42.86 -1.78
C LEU A 808 56.42 42.75 -1.58
N PHE A 809 56.90 43.01 -0.37
CA PHE A 809 58.29 42.77 0.02
C PHE A 809 58.34 42.01 1.33
N ILE A 810 59.19 40.98 1.37
CA ILE A 810 59.49 40.19 2.56
C ILE A 810 60.97 40.34 2.88
N GLU A 811 61.33 40.77 4.09
CA GLU A 811 62.73 40.84 4.51
C GLU A 811 63.33 39.44 4.72
N ASN A 812 64.65 39.30 4.55
CA ASN A 812 65.35 38.02 4.75
C ASN A 812 65.46 37.62 6.23
N THR A 813 65.33 38.57 7.15
CA THR A 813 65.34 38.34 8.59
C THR A 813 63.91 38.14 9.10
N ASP A 814 63.77 37.36 10.17
CA ASP A 814 62.47 36.97 10.76
C ASP A 814 61.64 38.19 11.21
N THR A 815 62.30 39.28 11.60
CA THR A 815 61.69 40.59 11.90
C THR A 815 62.57 41.73 11.38
N ARG A 816 62.02 42.95 11.39
CA ARG A 816 62.75 44.20 11.11
C ARG A 816 62.77 45.06 12.36
N ASP A 817 63.75 45.95 12.51
CA ASP A 817 63.86 46.85 13.67
C ASP A 817 64.00 48.30 13.22
N PHE A 818 63.31 49.20 13.93
CA PHE A 818 63.57 50.63 13.86
C PHE A 818 63.72 51.24 15.24
N SER A 819 64.92 51.73 15.56
CA SER A 819 65.23 52.39 16.84
C SER A 819 64.93 51.51 18.06
N GLY A 820 65.13 50.19 17.96
CA GLY A 820 64.86 49.23 19.04
C GLY A 820 63.39 48.80 19.16
N GLN A 821 62.54 49.17 18.18
CA GLN A 821 61.17 48.69 18.05
C GLN A 821 61.09 47.71 16.87
N PRO A 822 60.83 46.42 17.12
CA PRO A 822 60.64 45.45 16.06
C PRO A 822 59.31 45.67 15.34
N TYR A 823 59.27 45.40 14.04
CA TYR A 823 58.09 45.41 13.20
C TYR A 823 58.15 44.28 12.16
N LEU A 824 57.03 44.01 11.50
CA LEU A 824 56.87 42.83 10.67
C LEU A 824 57.84 42.82 9.49
N ARG A 825 58.34 41.63 9.11
CA ARG A 825 59.20 41.45 7.94
C ARG A 825 58.48 41.71 6.60
N ARG A 826 57.15 41.70 6.60
CA ARG A 826 56.29 41.94 5.44
C ARG A 826 55.95 43.43 5.29
N GLU A 827 56.08 43.93 4.06
CA GLU A 827 55.75 45.28 3.65
C GLU A 827 54.87 45.22 2.38
N VAL A 828 53.77 45.98 2.38
CA VAL A 828 52.85 46.05 1.23
C VAL A 828 52.68 47.51 0.81
N SER A 829 52.95 47.81 -0.45
CA SER A 829 52.67 49.12 -1.04
C SER A 829 51.49 49.03 -1.99
N ILE A 830 50.56 49.96 -1.88
CA ILE A 830 49.38 50.06 -2.75
C ILE A 830 49.36 51.46 -3.38
N SER A 831 48.99 51.55 -4.66
CA SER A 831 48.81 52.82 -5.36
C SER A 831 47.67 52.71 -6.36
N THR A 832 46.91 53.79 -6.53
CA THR A 832 45.71 53.83 -7.39
C THR A 832 45.80 54.95 -8.42
N SER A 833 45.17 54.77 -9.58
CA SER A 833 45.13 55.82 -10.61
C SER A 833 44.25 57.01 -10.21
N ASN A 834 43.20 56.76 -9.43
CA ASN A 834 42.30 57.77 -8.88
C ASN A 834 42.45 57.81 -7.35
N VAL A 835 42.61 59.00 -6.79
CA VAL A 835 42.71 59.19 -5.33
C VAL A 835 41.31 59.04 -4.72
N PRO A 836 41.13 58.22 -3.66
CA PRO A 836 39.84 58.06 -3.02
C PRO A 836 39.33 59.38 -2.43
N SER A 837 38.02 59.61 -2.56
CA SER A 837 37.34 60.82 -2.08
C SER A 837 36.84 60.71 -0.63
N SER A 838 36.71 59.48 -0.15
CA SER A 838 36.35 59.10 1.22
C SER A 838 37.16 57.86 1.66
N ALA A 839 37.02 57.45 2.92
CA ALA A 839 37.77 56.33 3.45
C ALA A 839 37.40 55.01 2.76
N VAL A 840 38.41 54.24 2.37
CA VAL A 840 38.29 52.87 1.87
C VAL A 840 38.75 51.87 2.94
N ASN A 841 38.24 50.65 2.88
CA ASN A 841 38.65 49.57 3.78
C ASN A 841 39.68 48.66 3.10
N VAL A 842 40.72 48.28 3.83
CA VAL A 842 41.81 47.44 3.33
C VAL A 842 42.02 46.30 4.29
N ARG A 843 42.24 45.10 3.76
CA ARG A 843 42.77 43.93 4.47
C ARG A 843 44.16 43.60 3.94
N LEU A 844 45.14 43.46 4.82
CA LEU A 844 46.48 42.96 4.47
C LEU A 844 46.66 41.56 5.05
N TYR A 845 47.01 40.60 4.22
CA TYR A 845 47.17 39.20 4.64
C TYR A 845 48.62 38.91 5.01
N LEU A 846 48.79 38.30 6.17
CA LEU A 846 50.07 38.04 6.84
C LEU A 846 50.20 36.54 7.10
N LEU A 847 51.41 36.00 6.95
CA LEU A 847 51.64 34.61 7.30
C LEU A 847 51.66 34.43 8.83
N GLY A 848 51.22 33.28 9.31
CA GLY A 848 51.24 32.96 10.74
C GLY A 848 52.65 32.99 11.33
N ASP A 849 53.63 32.44 10.61
CA ASP A 849 55.03 32.41 11.04
C ASP A 849 55.63 33.82 11.18
N GLU A 850 55.32 34.74 10.27
CA GLU A 850 55.72 36.15 10.35
C GLU A 850 55.21 36.84 11.61
N VAL A 851 53.97 36.56 11.99
CA VAL A 851 53.34 37.13 13.18
C VAL A 851 53.91 36.51 14.45
N ASP A 852 54.13 35.19 14.45
CA ASP A 852 54.75 34.46 15.56
C ASP A 852 56.19 34.95 15.81
N ASP A 853 56.98 35.14 14.74
CA ASP A 853 58.33 35.71 14.81
C ASP A 853 58.32 37.12 15.42
N LEU A 854 57.32 37.94 15.07
CA LEU A 854 57.16 39.29 15.64
C LEU A 854 56.72 39.25 17.11
N ILE A 855 55.81 38.37 17.49
CA ILE A 855 55.39 38.16 18.90
C ILE A 855 56.60 37.73 19.75
N LEU A 856 57.48 36.89 19.21
CA LEU A 856 58.72 36.50 19.89
C LEU A 856 59.71 37.66 20.05
N ALA A 857 59.75 38.58 19.07
CA ALA A 857 60.66 39.73 19.08
C ALA A 857 60.12 40.92 19.91
N ASP A 858 58.80 41.13 19.97
CA ASP A 858 58.16 42.20 20.73
C ASP A 858 57.40 41.69 21.96
N SER A 859 57.97 41.94 23.14
CA SER A 859 57.33 41.63 24.42
C SER A 859 55.97 42.30 24.67
N ASN A 860 55.59 43.33 23.90
CA ASN A 860 54.31 44.02 24.03
C ASN A 860 53.21 43.47 23.12
N LEU A 861 53.55 42.60 22.16
CA LEU A 861 52.60 41.96 21.25
C LEU A 861 52.35 40.52 21.70
N THR A 862 51.13 40.22 22.16
CA THR A 862 50.76 38.88 22.66
C THR A 862 49.78 38.14 21.77
N ALA A 863 49.17 38.83 20.82
CA ALA A 863 48.22 38.28 19.85
C ALA A 863 48.10 39.23 18.64
N ILE A 864 47.57 38.71 17.53
CA ILE A 864 47.32 39.48 16.30
C ILE A 864 46.47 40.74 16.52
N SER A 865 45.61 40.77 17.54
CA SER A 865 44.77 41.92 17.87
C SER A 865 45.55 43.15 18.35
N GLY A 866 46.81 42.98 18.77
CA GLY A 866 47.70 44.08 19.12
C GLY A 866 48.50 44.64 17.95
N LEU A 867 48.32 44.10 16.74
CA LEU A 867 49.07 44.51 15.55
C LEU A 867 48.33 45.64 14.83
N GLU A 868 49.02 46.75 14.65
CA GLU A 868 48.59 47.96 13.95
C GLU A 868 49.50 48.16 12.72
N LEU A 869 49.56 49.37 12.15
CA LEU A 869 50.47 49.64 11.03
C LEU A 869 50.92 51.11 10.92
N MET A 870 52.14 51.29 10.40
CA MET A 870 52.63 52.57 9.92
C MET A 870 52.35 52.71 8.42
N LYS A 871 51.76 53.84 8.01
CA LYS A 871 51.61 54.23 6.62
C LYS A 871 52.59 55.34 6.27
N VAL A 872 53.51 55.08 5.35
CA VAL A 872 54.52 56.06 4.90
C VAL A 872 54.37 56.31 3.41
N ASN A 873 54.33 57.59 3.03
CA ASN A 873 54.20 58.02 1.63
C ASN A 873 55.23 57.33 0.73
N GLY A 874 54.74 56.57 -0.24
CA GLY A 874 55.53 55.83 -1.22
C GLY A 874 54.60 55.03 -2.14
N ASN A 875 55.14 54.47 -3.21
CA ASN A 875 54.38 53.74 -4.23
C ASN A 875 55.05 52.44 -4.69
N THR A 876 56.11 52.02 -4.00
CA THR A 876 56.86 50.80 -4.26
C THR A 876 57.53 50.36 -2.96
N CYS A 877 58.12 49.17 -2.94
CA CYS A 877 58.84 48.70 -1.76
C CYS A 877 60.02 49.61 -1.42
N THR A 878 60.33 49.66 -0.15
CA THR A 878 61.38 50.50 0.42
C THR A 878 62.49 49.63 1.03
N THR A 879 63.57 50.27 1.48
CA THR A 879 64.59 49.61 2.30
C THR A 879 64.14 49.40 3.76
N GLY A 880 62.88 49.70 4.08
CA GLY A 880 62.30 49.65 5.43
C GLY A 880 61.82 51.00 5.91
N TYR A 881 61.15 50.98 7.06
CA TYR A 881 60.65 52.19 7.69
C TYR A 881 61.82 53.14 8.04
N THR A 882 61.77 54.39 7.54
CA THR A 882 62.86 55.36 7.72
C THR A 882 62.56 56.48 8.73
N SER A 883 61.36 57.07 8.69
CA SER A 883 60.89 58.13 9.61
C SER A 883 59.52 58.68 9.19
N GLY A 884 58.73 59.16 10.14
CA GLY A 884 57.44 59.83 9.89
C GLY A 884 56.34 58.91 9.35
N GLY A 885 55.17 59.46 9.06
CA GLY A 885 54.02 58.72 8.54
C GLY A 885 52.82 58.74 9.49
N ASP A 886 51.75 58.08 9.08
CA ASP A 886 50.52 57.95 9.88
C ASP A 886 50.52 56.60 10.59
N TYR A 887 50.29 56.60 11.90
CA TYR A 887 50.02 55.37 12.67
C TYR A 887 48.52 55.07 12.60
N ILE A 888 48.17 53.90 12.05
CA ILE A 888 46.79 53.50 11.77
C ILE A 888 46.45 52.31 12.66
N ILE A 889 45.41 52.48 13.47
CA ILE A 889 44.82 51.40 14.26
C ILE A 889 44.16 50.42 13.29
N ALA A 890 44.53 49.15 13.41
CA ALA A 890 43.97 48.05 12.64
C ALA A 890 43.28 47.05 13.56
N SER A 891 42.41 46.23 12.99
CA SER A 891 41.84 45.07 13.64
C SER A 891 42.41 43.80 13.00
N GLY A 892 43.12 43.01 13.80
CA GLY A 892 43.66 41.72 13.38
C GLY A 892 42.67 40.57 13.56
N SER A 893 42.57 39.72 12.54
CA SER A 893 41.70 38.54 12.52
C SER A 893 42.43 37.32 11.98
N SER A 894 42.01 36.12 12.39
CA SER A 894 42.52 34.86 11.85
C SER A 894 42.03 34.60 10.42
N TYR A 895 42.88 33.98 9.61
CA TYR A 895 42.61 33.52 8.26
C TYR A 895 43.29 32.18 8.06
N LEU A 896 42.56 31.08 8.19
CA LEU A 896 43.16 29.73 8.25
C LEU A 896 44.21 29.65 9.38
N ASN A 897 45.42 29.20 9.06
CA ASN A 897 46.59 29.21 9.95
C ASN A 897 47.38 30.54 9.88
N ASN A 898 46.86 31.54 9.17
CA ASN A 898 47.46 32.84 8.90
C ASN A 898 46.55 33.95 9.45
N TYR A 899 46.81 35.21 9.08
CA TYR A 899 46.07 36.36 9.61
C TYR A 899 45.78 37.41 8.55
N TYR A 900 44.83 38.31 8.83
CA TYR A 900 44.74 39.58 8.12
C TYR A 900 44.58 40.76 9.08
N LEU A 901 45.09 41.94 8.67
CA LEU A 901 44.86 43.22 9.32
C LEU A 901 43.87 44.05 8.52
N GLN A 902 42.78 44.45 9.15
CA GLN A 902 41.78 45.33 8.54
C GLN A 902 41.87 46.76 9.07
N PHE A 903 41.84 47.75 8.19
CA PHE A 903 41.88 49.17 8.55
C PHE A 903 41.20 50.04 7.49
N SER A 904 40.90 51.29 7.86
CA SER A 904 40.37 52.30 6.93
C SER A 904 41.42 53.37 6.61
N THR A 905 41.50 53.80 5.35
CA THR A 905 42.42 54.89 4.94
C THR A 905 41.81 55.80 3.88
N ASN A 906 42.20 57.08 3.88
CA ASN A 906 41.83 58.05 2.83
C ASN A 906 42.91 58.18 1.73
N SER A 907 44.00 57.43 1.84
CA SER A 907 45.07 57.42 0.84
C SER A 907 45.87 56.11 0.91
N PHE A 908 46.35 55.65 -0.24
CA PHE A 908 47.24 54.49 -0.34
C PHE A 908 48.70 54.92 -0.34
N SER A 909 49.56 54.07 0.19
CA SER A 909 50.99 54.28 0.35
C SER A 909 51.67 52.94 0.71
N VAL A 910 52.85 52.98 1.33
CA VAL A 910 53.53 51.81 1.89
C VAL A 910 53.06 51.56 3.31
N PHE A 911 52.67 50.32 3.61
CA PHE A 911 52.17 49.88 4.91
C PHE A 911 53.15 48.91 5.58
N TYR A 912 53.50 49.22 6.83
CA TYR A 912 54.38 48.41 7.69
C TYR A 912 53.60 47.95 8.92
N PRO A 913 53.18 46.68 9.00
CA PRO A 913 52.56 46.14 10.20
C PRO A 913 53.50 46.22 11.40
N THR A 914 53.01 46.76 12.52
CA THR A 914 53.78 46.99 13.75
C THR A 914 52.85 47.02 14.95
N SER A 915 53.32 46.60 16.11
CA SER A 915 52.59 46.67 17.38
C SER A 915 52.66 48.05 18.04
N THR A 916 53.59 48.91 17.61
CA THR A 916 53.82 50.22 18.19
C THR A 916 54.03 51.30 17.13
N ASN A 917 53.80 52.56 17.50
CA ASN A 917 54.11 53.69 16.64
C ASN A 917 55.63 53.85 16.48
N LEU A 918 56.15 53.60 15.28
CA LEU A 918 57.58 53.67 14.98
C LEU A 918 58.10 55.11 14.80
N ASP A 919 57.21 56.11 14.73
CA ASP A 919 57.62 57.51 14.69
C ASP A 919 58.04 57.99 16.08
N THR A 920 59.30 58.45 16.18
CA THR A 920 59.87 59.00 17.42
C THR A 920 59.65 60.52 17.54
N THR A 921 58.97 61.15 16.57
CA THR A 921 58.54 62.54 16.69
C THR A 921 57.31 62.67 17.59
N LEU A 922 57.28 63.72 18.40
CA LEU A 922 56.20 63.97 19.37
C LEU A 922 54.90 64.33 18.62
N SER A 923 54.15 63.30 18.22
CA SER A 923 52.85 63.44 17.56
C SER A 923 51.72 63.13 18.54
N ILE A 924 50.56 63.75 18.33
CA ILE A 924 49.34 63.47 19.11
C ILE A 924 48.31 63.05 18.07
N PRO A 925 47.66 61.87 18.20
CA PRO A 925 46.68 61.39 17.23
C PRO A 925 45.68 62.50 16.86
N SER A 926 45.59 62.83 15.58
CA SER A 926 44.77 63.94 15.06
C SER A 926 43.27 63.62 15.10
N VAL A 927 42.91 62.34 15.22
CA VAL A 927 41.54 61.86 15.29
C VAL A 927 41.51 60.74 16.31
N ALA A 928 41.18 61.09 17.55
CA ALA A 928 40.78 60.10 18.55
C ALA A 928 39.38 60.50 19.01
N THR A 929 38.37 59.88 18.42
CA THR A 929 37.00 59.89 18.94
C THR A 929 37.02 59.35 20.38
N ASN A 930 36.15 59.89 21.21
CA ASN A 930 36.03 59.55 22.62
C ASN A 930 34.58 59.19 22.91
N GLU A 931 34.28 58.78 24.14
CA GLU A 931 32.91 58.41 24.56
C GLU A 931 31.84 59.51 24.36
N LEU A 932 32.22 60.75 24.03
CA LEU A 932 31.32 61.85 23.71
C LEU A 932 31.15 62.09 22.19
N GLY A 933 31.80 61.30 21.33
CA GLY A 933 31.76 61.48 19.87
C GLY A 933 32.39 62.79 19.39
N ILE A 934 33.31 63.38 20.17
CA ILE A 934 33.96 64.67 19.86
C ILE A 934 35.33 64.44 19.21
N THR A 935 35.53 65.03 18.04
CA THR A 935 36.78 65.03 17.28
C THR A 935 37.42 66.42 17.31
N ILE A 936 38.73 66.48 17.51
CA ILE A 936 39.50 67.73 17.58
C ILE A 936 40.60 67.66 16.53
N ALA A 937 40.57 68.54 15.53
CA ALA A 937 41.55 68.53 14.44
C ALA A 937 41.94 69.94 13.97
N PRO A 938 43.22 70.21 13.67
CA PRO A 938 44.37 69.37 13.98
C PRO A 938 44.81 69.53 15.46
N THR A 939 45.35 68.45 16.05
CA THR A 939 45.95 68.45 17.40
C THR A 939 47.37 69.03 17.41
N VAL A 940 48.00 69.20 16.24
CA VAL A 940 49.21 70.00 16.04
C VAL A 940 48.87 71.15 15.10
N THR A 941 48.90 72.39 15.59
CA THR A 941 48.31 73.55 14.89
C THR A 941 49.19 74.79 14.96
N ASP A 942 49.06 75.70 13.99
CA ASP A 942 49.65 77.06 14.01
C ASP A 942 48.69 78.09 14.68
N GLY A 943 47.68 77.61 15.42
CA GLY A 943 46.78 78.44 16.22
C GLY A 943 45.31 78.43 15.79
N ILE A 944 44.85 77.44 15.01
CA ILE A 944 43.43 77.21 14.76
C ILE A 944 43.10 75.73 14.97
N ILE A 945 42.12 75.46 15.82
CA ILE A 945 41.66 74.10 16.14
C ILE A 945 40.19 74.02 15.79
N GLN A 946 39.77 72.96 15.11
CA GLN A 946 38.36 72.66 14.88
C GLN A 946 37.88 71.62 15.88
N ILE A 947 36.71 71.84 16.46
CA ILE A 947 35.98 70.84 17.23
C ILE A 947 34.77 70.41 16.40
N HIS A 948 34.66 69.11 16.18
CA HIS A 948 33.57 68.46 15.47
C HIS A 948 32.91 67.41 16.37
N THR A 949 31.62 67.16 16.17
CA THR A 949 30.89 66.17 16.95
C THR A 949 30.03 65.30 16.03
N GLU A 950 29.99 64.00 16.29
CA GLU A 950 29.15 63.06 15.54
C GLU A 950 27.66 63.21 15.90
N ASN A 951 27.39 63.58 17.15
CA ASN A 951 26.06 63.81 17.71
C ASN A 951 25.93 65.25 18.21
N THR A 952 24.73 65.82 18.14
CA THR A 952 24.45 67.15 18.72
C THR A 952 24.56 67.11 20.24
N LEU A 953 25.49 67.87 20.80
CA LEU A 953 25.68 68.04 22.24
C LEU A 953 25.21 69.44 22.66
N THR A 954 24.57 69.55 23.83
CA THR A 954 24.11 70.83 24.39
C THR A 954 24.86 71.15 25.68
N ASP A 955 25.13 72.42 25.97
CA ASP A 955 25.87 72.84 27.18
C ASP A 955 27.30 72.24 27.28
N VAL A 956 28.11 72.50 26.25
CA VAL A 956 29.51 72.05 26.20
C VAL A 956 30.46 73.17 26.60
N THR A 957 31.26 72.94 27.63
CA THR A 957 32.31 73.87 28.07
C THR A 957 33.69 73.37 27.65
N VAL A 958 34.44 74.20 26.91
CA VAL A 958 35.81 73.94 26.48
C VAL A 958 36.76 74.86 27.23
N ASN A 959 37.73 74.29 27.94
CA ASN A 959 38.85 75.00 28.56
C ASN A 959 40.17 74.54 27.97
N ILE A 960 41.13 75.44 27.79
CA ILE A 960 42.48 75.09 27.35
C ILE A 960 43.47 75.61 28.38
N PHE A 961 44.35 74.74 28.84
CA PHE A 961 45.36 75.01 29.84
C PHE A 961 46.75 74.93 29.23
N ASP A 962 47.66 75.80 29.64
CA ASP A 962 49.10 75.62 29.39
C ASP A 962 49.68 74.51 30.30
N ILE A 963 50.94 74.15 30.09
CA ILE A 963 51.59 73.06 30.85
C ILE A 963 51.69 73.33 32.36
N THR A 964 51.51 74.58 32.80
CA THR A 964 51.54 74.95 34.22
C THR A 964 50.17 74.81 34.88
N GLY A 965 49.15 74.40 34.12
CA GLY A 965 47.76 74.26 34.59
C GLY A 965 46.99 75.57 34.60
N ARG A 966 47.53 76.65 34.01
CA ARG A 966 46.82 77.93 33.88
C ARG A 966 45.89 77.88 32.68
N ALA A 967 44.60 78.21 32.89
CA ALA A 967 43.64 78.33 31.81
C ALA A 967 43.99 79.53 30.91
N ILE A 968 44.20 79.27 29.62
CA ILE A 968 44.53 80.28 28.62
C ILE A 968 43.35 80.58 27.68
N TYR A 969 42.35 79.70 27.62
CA TYR A 969 41.16 79.90 26.80
C TYR A 969 39.97 79.16 27.42
N GLN A 970 38.78 79.76 27.34
CA GLN A 970 37.51 79.13 27.71
C GLN A 970 36.43 79.55 26.71
N ALA A 971 35.60 78.58 26.31
CA ALA A 971 34.40 78.81 25.51
C ALA A 971 33.26 77.90 25.97
N ASP A 972 32.05 78.43 25.98
CA ASP A 972 30.82 77.70 26.27
C ASP A 972 29.95 77.67 25.00
N PHE A 973 29.50 76.47 24.64
CA PHE A 973 28.65 76.22 23.48
C PHE A 973 27.28 75.74 23.95
N GLU A 974 26.23 76.54 23.73
CA GLU A 974 24.84 76.12 23.99
C GLU A 974 24.46 74.89 23.17
N THR A 975 24.98 74.80 21.94
CA THR A 975 24.84 73.61 21.09
C THR A 975 26.08 73.45 20.22
N LEU A 976 26.66 72.26 20.25
CA LEU A 976 27.75 71.82 19.38
C LEU A 976 27.20 70.69 18.50
N ASN A 977 27.10 70.94 17.19
CA ASN A 977 26.52 70.01 16.23
C ASN A 977 27.59 69.51 15.24
N GLN A 978 27.16 68.84 14.18
CA GLN A 978 28.05 68.30 13.15
C GLN A 978 28.78 69.40 12.34
N VAL A 979 28.45 70.68 12.50
CA VAL A 979 29.17 71.80 11.88
C VAL A 979 30.41 72.15 12.73
N PRO A 980 31.64 72.01 12.20
CA PRO A 980 32.86 72.25 12.96
C PRO A 980 32.93 73.68 13.53
N GLN A 981 33.32 73.80 14.80
CA GLN A 981 33.55 75.08 15.47
C GLN A 981 35.04 75.38 15.62
N SER A 982 35.44 76.60 15.25
CA SER A 982 36.84 77.03 15.29
C SER A 982 37.21 77.67 16.62
N ILE A 983 38.29 77.19 17.23
CA ILE A 983 38.98 77.81 18.35
C ILE A 983 40.28 78.42 17.84
N HIS A 984 40.46 79.71 18.10
CA HIS A 984 41.63 80.47 17.68
C HIS A 984 42.60 80.67 18.84
N LEU A 985 43.80 80.10 18.71
CA LEU A 985 44.91 80.22 19.66
C LEU A 985 46.08 81.03 19.10
N ARG A 986 45.88 81.75 17.99
CA ARG A 986 46.91 82.63 17.42
C ARG A 986 47.30 83.71 18.44
N GLY A 987 48.58 83.73 18.82
CA GLY A 987 49.13 84.70 19.79
C GLY A 987 49.58 84.08 21.12
N TYR A 988 49.28 82.81 21.38
CA TYR A 988 49.86 82.06 22.49
C TYR A 988 51.24 81.48 22.10
N GLN A 989 52.09 81.18 23.10
CA GLN A 989 53.44 80.67 22.86
C GLN A 989 53.40 79.25 22.28
N SER A 990 54.33 78.95 21.36
CA SER A 990 54.53 77.58 20.89
C SER A 990 54.80 76.65 22.07
N GLY A 991 54.13 75.49 22.10
CA GLY A 991 54.22 74.56 23.22
C GLY A 991 53.05 73.59 23.31
N MET A 992 53.05 72.77 24.37
CA MET A 992 51.98 71.80 24.65
C MET A 992 50.87 72.44 25.48
N TYR A 993 49.63 72.10 25.14
CA TYR A 993 48.40 72.56 25.76
C TYR A 993 47.48 71.39 26.08
N PHE A 994 46.64 71.54 27.09
CA PHE A 994 45.63 70.57 27.49
C PHE A 994 44.24 71.18 27.32
N MET A 995 43.45 70.68 26.37
CA MET A 995 42.05 71.04 26.20
C MET A 995 41.17 70.10 27.00
N LYS A 996 40.43 70.64 27.96
CA LYS A 996 39.39 69.96 28.71
C LYS A 996 38.02 70.33 28.14
N ILE A 997 37.25 69.35 27.71
CA ILE A 997 35.87 69.52 27.26
C ILE A 997 34.95 68.85 28.29
N SER A 998 33.95 69.59 28.77
CA SER A 998 32.99 69.12 29.77
C SER A 998 31.58 69.20 29.20
N HIS A 999 30.83 68.11 29.34
CA HIS A 999 29.43 68.01 28.95
C HIS A 999 28.69 67.17 29.99
N GLN A 1000 27.70 67.77 30.66
CA GLN A 1000 27.00 67.16 31.80
C GLN A 1000 28.00 66.67 32.88
N GLN A 1001 27.94 65.40 33.30
CA GLN A 1001 28.86 64.78 34.26
C GLN A 1001 30.12 64.17 33.61
N LYS A 1002 30.26 64.24 32.28
CA LYS A 1002 31.38 63.65 31.54
C LYS A 1002 32.40 64.72 31.18
N GLN A 1003 33.69 64.36 31.28
CA GLN A 1003 34.80 65.25 30.94
C GLN A 1003 35.81 64.47 30.11
N ILE A 1004 36.32 65.11 29.06
CA ILE A 1004 37.43 64.59 28.26
C ILE A 1004 38.57 65.61 28.28
N THR A 1005 39.80 65.11 28.25
CA THR A 1005 40.99 65.95 28.13
C THR A 1005 41.81 65.50 26.93
N LYS A 1006 42.24 66.46 26.10
CA LYS A 1006 42.98 66.23 24.86
C LYS A 1006 44.21 67.12 24.84
N ARG A 1007 45.33 66.56 24.36
CA ARG A 1007 46.60 67.27 24.22
C ARG A 1007 46.63 67.97 22.86
N ILE A 1008 47.17 69.19 22.83
CA ILE A 1008 47.36 69.99 21.62
C ILE A 1008 48.79 70.52 21.62
N ILE A 1009 49.43 70.58 20.45
CA ILE A 1009 50.70 71.28 20.25
C ILE A 1009 50.44 72.51 19.39
N LEU A 1010 50.77 73.68 19.91
CA LEU A 1010 50.83 74.93 19.16
C LEU A 1010 52.26 75.09 18.62
N LYS A 1011 52.43 75.19 17.30
CA LYS A 1011 53.73 75.40 16.65
C LYS A 1011 54.21 76.83 16.77
#